data_AF-A0A851XQG9-F1
#
_entry.id   AF-A0A851XQG9-F1
#
_cell.length_a   1.000
_cell.length_b   1.000
_cell.length_c   1.000
_cell.angle_alpha   90.00
_cell.angle_beta   90.00
_cell.angle_gamma   90.00
#
_symmetry.space_group_name_H-M   'P 1'
#
loop_
_entity.id
_entity.type
_entity.pdbx_description
1 polymer ?
#
loop_
_entity_poly.entity_id
_entity_poly.type
_entity_poly.pdbx_seq_one_letter_code
_entity_poly.pdbx_strand_id
1 'polypeptide(L)'
;VLVSFTSQILSNEEKRANFDRYGDAGESQGYSQHQHRQFQHFHEGFYFDESFFHFPFNSERRDTSDEKYLLHFSHYINEIVPDSFKKPYLIKITSDWCFSCIHIEPVWKEVAQELEALGAGIGVVHAGYERRLAHHLGAHSTPALLGLINGKITFFHNAVVRENLRQFVENLLPGNLVEKITDKNYIRFLSNWKKENKPHVLLFDHMPVVPLLYKLTAFAYRDYLSFGYVYVGLRGTEELSRQYNINVYTPTMMIFKEHIDKPADVVQARDMKKQLIDDFLSQNKFLMVARLTNQRLFQELCPVKKSHRQRKHCVVLLTGEGEKFAEAYEAFLTFAVANTKDTLKFVHIYNDRQPEFADAFLMDEEKYRGKSAVVILERRNNAGKVAYKTLEEAWQGSKEDNFILLDLLDQLRTDPNLLSSETVMADLNDELAPMFLIRWLYSTLDYLSDCWDSLFHSNWREMMPLLSLLFSALFILFGTVIVQAFSDSSDTRDNPPSEKEETAAKTEKNDASFSKESNSRIPKKGFVEVTELTDINYNSNLVRLRPGHMNVVLILSNSTKTALLQKFALEVYTFTGSSSLHFSFLSLDKHREWLEYLLEFAQDAAPIPNQYDKHFLERDYTGYVLALNGHKKYFCLFKPHRSGDEGGSPEDYNSSLHAEARGKSCSPGPRSIKTKLHKLSFWMERLLEGSLQRFYIPSWPALD
;
A
#
# COMPACT_ATOMS: atom_id res chain seq x y z
N VAL A 1 2.63 63.12 -12.64
CA VAL A 1 2.14 62.10 -13.61
C VAL A 1 0.91 61.33 -13.11
N LEU A 2 0.54 61.39 -11.81
CA LEU A 2 -0.59 60.64 -11.26
C LEU A 2 -1.99 61.28 -11.35
N VAL A 3 -2.13 62.43 -12.04
CA VAL A 3 -3.43 63.14 -12.12
C VAL A 3 -4.14 62.98 -13.48
N SER A 4 -3.47 62.48 -14.54
CA SER A 4 -4.14 62.33 -15.85
C SER A 4 -4.86 60.99 -16.06
N PHE A 5 -4.49 59.94 -15.31
CA PHE A 5 -5.02 58.59 -15.51
C PHE A 5 -6.46 58.42 -15.01
N THR A 6 -6.81 59.06 -13.89
CA THR A 6 -8.16 58.95 -13.30
C THR A 6 -9.23 59.62 -14.15
N SER A 7 -8.89 60.70 -14.85
CA SER A 7 -9.84 61.42 -15.72
C SER A 7 -10.19 60.64 -16.99
N GLN A 8 -9.34 59.72 -17.43
CA GLN A 8 -9.53 58.96 -18.68
C GLN A 8 -10.35 57.68 -18.48
N ILE A 9 -10.37 57.14 -17.26
CA ILE A 9 -11.20 55.98 -16.88
C ILE A 9 -12.65 56.43 -16.63
N LEU A 10 -12.84 57.63 -16.04
CA LEU A 10 -14.16 58.18 -15.72
C LEU A 10 -14.90 58.78 -16.92
N SER A 11 -14.24 59.01 -18.06
CA SER A 11 -14.86 59.60 -19.24
C SER A 11 -15.60 58.61 -20.15
N ASN A 12 -15.46 57.29 -19.90
CA ASN A 12 -16.09 56.26 -20.72
C ASN A 12 -16.99 55.37 -19.85
N GLU A 13 -18.29 55.41 -20.13
CA GLU A 13 -19.35 54.88 -19.28
C GLU A 13 -19.29 53.34 -19.15
N GLU A 14 -18.87 52.64 -20.21
CA GLU A 14 -18.66 51.18 -20.16
C GLU A 14 -17.43 50.78 -19.33
N LYS A 15 -16.33 51.54 -19.40
CA LYS A 15 -15.12 51.26 -18.61
C LYS A 15 -15.34 51.51 -17.12
N ARG A 16 -16.12 52.54 -16.79
CA ARG A 16 -16.54 52.83 -15.42
C ARG A 16 -17.43 51.71 -14.86
N ALA A 17 -18.41 51.24 -15.63
CA ALA A 17 -19.28 50.14 -15.21
C ALA A 17 -18.53 48.82 -14.99
N ASN A 18 -17.49 48.53 -15.79
CA ASN A 18 -16.67 47.34 -15.62
C ASN A 18 -15.73 47.43 -14.41
N PHE A 19 -15.17 48.62 -14.14
CA PHE A 19 -14.39 48.87 -12.93
C PHE A 19 -15.25 48.79 -11.66
N ASP A 20 -16.46 49.35 -11.67
CA ASP A 20 -17.37 49.32 -10.52
C ASP A 20 -17.87 47.90 -10.22
N ARG A 21 -17.96 47.01 -11.23
CA ARG A 21 -18.39 45.61 -11.04
C ARG A 21 -17.26 44.64 -10.72
N TYR A 22 -16.09 44.82 -11.32
CA TYR A 22 -15.01 43.82 -11.29
C TYR A 22 -13.65 44.36 -10.83
N GLY A 23 -13.52 45.68 -10.62
CA GLY A 23 -12.30 46.33 -10.11
C GLY A 23 -11.14 46.37 -11.09
N ASP A 24 -11.37 46.06 -12.38
CA ASP A 24 -10.32 45.91 -13.39
C ASP A 24 -10.25 47.13 -14.33
N ALA A 25 -9.07 47.73 -14.44
CA ALA A 25 -8.80 48.95 -15.23
C ALA A 25 -7.98 48.60 -16.48
N GLY A 26 -8.47 47.61 -17.23
CA GLY A 26 -7.68 46.79 -18.16
C GLY A 26 -6.64 47.51 -19.03
N GLU A 27 -5.43 46.96 -19.00
CA GLU A 27 -4.62 46.62 -20.18
C GLU A 27 -3.54 45.61 -19.77
N SER A 28 -3.45 44.50 -20.51
CA SER A 28 -2.55 43.38 -20.24
C SER A 28 -1.63 43.11 -21.44
N GLN A 29 -0.32 43.30 -21.25
CA GLN A 29 0.73 42.64 -22.04
C GLN A 29 1.98 42.37 -21.18
N GLY A 30 2.38 41.09 -21.13
CA GLY A 30 3.79 40.68 -20.98
C GLY A 30 4.32 40.29 -19.59
N TYR A 31 4.34 38.97 -19.34
CA TYR A 31 5.27 38.18 -18.50
C TYR A 31 5.51 38.47 -16.99
N SER A 32 5.24 37.40 -16.23
CA SER A 32 5.90 36.90 -15.00
C SER A 32 5.88 37.72 -13.69
N GLN A 33 5.42 36.99 -12.65
CA GLN A 33 5.97 36.94 -11.29
C GLN A 33 5.28 37.79 -10.18
N HIS A 34 4.70 37.04 -9.22
CA HIS A 34 4.35 37.31 -7.81
C HIS A 34 3.87 38.69 -7.32
N GLN A 35 2.70 38.73 -6.67
CA GLN A 35 2.48 39.18 -5.27
C GLN A 35 0.98 39.28 -4.95
N HIS A 36 0.47 38.43 -4.06
CA HIS A 36 0.15 38.77 -2.66
C HIS A 36 -0.40 40.18 -2.43
N ARG A 37 -1.74 40.27 -2.30
CA ARG A 37 -2.40 41.36 -1.58
C ARG A 37 -2.22 41.15 -0.08
N GLN A 38 -1.42 42.06 0.48
CA GLN A 38 -1.20 42.30 1.89
C GLN A 38 -2.51 42.70 2.58
N PHE A 39 -3.04 41.84 3.47
CA PHE A 39 -4.02 42.26 4.48
C PHE A 39 -3.26 42.47 5.78
N GLN A 40 -3.27 43.72 6.26
CA GLN A 40 -2.81 44.11 7.58
C GLN A 40 -3.62 43.33 8.63
N HIS A 41 -2.96 42.39 9.31
CA HIS A 41 -3.47 41.81 10.54
C HIS A 41 -2.62 42.33 11.71
N PHE A 42 -3.25 43.22 12.48
CA PHE A 42 -2.89 43.49 13.86
C PHE A 42 -2.92 42.18 14.65
N HIS A 43 -1.78 41.80 15.25
CA HIS A 43 -1.75 41.10 16.53
C HIS A 43 -0.41 41.39 17.22
N GLU A 44 -0.47 42.22 18.25
CA GLU A 44 0.51 42.26 19.34
C GLU A 44 0.56 40.90 20.03
N GLY A 45 1.77 40.46 20.39
CA GLY A 45 1.99 39.30 21.26
C GLY A 45 3.42 38.77 21.24
N PHE A 46 4.24 39.29 22.16
CA PHE A 46 5.53 38.78 22.65
C PHE A 46 6.71 38.66 21.66
N TYR A 47 7.43 39.77 21.50
CA TYR A 47 8.81 39.78 21.02
C TYR A 47 9.75 39.28 22.12
N PHE A 48 10.44 38.16 21.89
CA PHE A 48 11.80 38.00 22.41
C PHE A 48 12.75 38.69 21.43
N ASP A 49 13.69 39.45 21.97
CA ASP A 49 14.67 40.28 21.26
C ASP A 49 15.55 39.42 20.33
N GLU A 50 15.25 39.46 19.03
CA GLU A 50 16.03 38.82 17.97
C GLU A 50 17.30 39.62 17.67
N SER A 51 18.38 39.33 18.39
CA SER A 51 19.72 39.80 17.97
C SER A 51 20.81 38.74 18.06
N PHE A 52 20.50 37.47 18.39
CA PHE A 52 21.53 36.42 18.56
C PHE A 52 21.24 35.05 17.93
N PHE A 53 20.08 34.78 17.33
CA PHE A 53 19.79 33.46 16.76
C PHE A 53 19.04 33.54 15.42
N HIS A 54 19.78 33.40 14.30
CA HIS A 54 19.16 33.11 13.00
C HIS A 54 18.76 31.63 12.95
N PHE A 55 17.55 31.29 13.37
CA PHE A 55 16.95 30.00 13.08
C PHE A 55 16.08 30.09 11.80
N PRO A 56 16.25 29.22 10.80
CA PRO A 56 15.49 29.27 9.56
C PRO A 56 14.14 28.54 9.72
N PHE A 57 13.28 29.01 10.63
CA PHE A 57 11.94 28.46 10.86
C PHE A 57 10.83 29.20 10.08
N ASN A 58 11.15 29.80 8.94
CA ASN A 58 10.11 30.35 8.07
C ASN A 58 9.43 29.23 7.28
N SER A 59 8.23 28.86 7.74
CA SER A 59 7.26 28.01 7.04
C SER A 59 6.84 28.53 5.66
N GLU A 60 7.18 29.78 5.32
CA GLU A 60 7.01 30.36 3.99
C GLU A 60 8.07 29.87 2.97
N ARG A 61 9.11 29.15 3.39
CA ARG A 61 10.02 28.39 2.51
C ARG A 61 9.72 26.89 2.54
N ARG A 62 8.46 26.49 2.34
CA ARG A 62 8.21 25.16 1.76
C ARG A 62 8.73 25.21 0.33
N ASP A 63 9.94 24.70 0.13
CA ASP A 63 10.50 24.54 -1.21
C ASP A 63 9.57 23.62 -2.01
N THR A 64 9.11 24.09 -3.16
CA THR A 64 8.21 23.41 -4.12
C THR A 64 8.69 22.02 -4.55
N SER A 65 9.92 21.63 -4.21
CA SER A 65 10.49 20.31 -4.50
C SER A 65 9.89 19.19 -3.66
N ASP A 66 9.55 19.44 -2.38
CA ASP A 66 9.08 18.39 -1.47
C ASP A 66 7.59 18.07 -1.67
N GLU A 67 6.82 19.03 -2.19
CA GLU A 67 5.40 18.83 -2.54
C GLU A 67 5.22 17.76 -3.62
N LYS A 68 6.16 17.66 -4.57
CA LYS A 68 6.14 16.62 -5.63
C LYS A 68 6.17 15.20 -5.05
N TYR A 69 6.91 15.01 -3.97
CA TYR A 69 7.17 13.70 -3.39
C TYR A 69 6.29 13.39 -2.17
N LEU A 70 5.36 14.28 -1.81
CA LEU A 70 4.53 14.12 -0.62
C LEU A 70 3.62 12.89 -0.77
N LEU A 71 3.72 11.97 0.20
CA LEU A 71 2.95 10.74 0.23
C LEU A 71 1.81 10.83 1.25
N HIS A 72 0.61 10.51 0.78
CA HIS A 72 -0.58 10.30 1.60
C HIS A 72 -0.82 8.81 1.84
N PHE A 73 -1.55 8.47 2.90
CA PHE A 73 -1.84 7.06 3.22
C PHE A 73 -2.48 6.27 2.07
N SER A 74 -3.44 6.85 1.34
CA SER A 74 -4.11 6.17 0.22
C SER A 74 -3.18 5.93 -0.96
N HIS A 75 -2.39 6.94 -1.33
CA HIS A 75 -1.40 6.86 -2.40
C HIS A 75 -0.32 5.82 -2.07
N TYR A 76 0.13 5.77 -0.82
CA TYR A 76 1.10 4.78 -0.35
C TYR A 76 0.59 3.34 -0.55
N ILE A 77 -0.61 3.02 -0.07
CA ILE A 77 -1.15 1.66 -0.12
C ILE A 77 -1.51 1.23 -1.54
N ASN A 78 -2.12 2.11 -2.34
CA ASN A 78 -2.68 1.73 -3.63
C ASN A 78 -1.68 1.80 -4.79
N GLU A 79 -0.66 2.66 -4.71
CA GLU A 79 0.27 2.88 -5.82
C GLU A 79 1.72 2.55 -5.43
N ILE A 80 2.21 3.10 -4.32
CA ILE A 80 3.63 2.94 -3.92
C ILE A 80 3.94 1.51 -3.51
N VAL A 81 3.10 0.87 -2.69
CA VAL A 81 3.32 -0.50 -2.23
C VAL A 81 3.30 -1.50 -3.41
N PRO A 82 2.31 -1.50 -4.32
CA PRO A 82 2.36 -2.35 -5.51
C PRO A 82 3.54 -2.05 -6.45
N ASP A 83 3.90 -0.79 -6.62
CA ASP A 83 5.03 -0.40 -7.48
C ASP A 83 6.39 -0.76 -6.85
N SER A 84 6.46 -0.94 -5.52
CA SER A 84 7.67 -1.38 -4.82
C SER A 84 8.16 -2.78 -5.21
N PHE A 85 7.31 -3.57 -5.88
CA PHE A 85 7.69 -4.86 -6.48
C PHE A 85 8.45 -4.70 -7.79
N LYS A 86 8.44 -3.51 -8.41
CA LYS A 86 9.13 -3.18 -9.67
C LYS A 86 10.30 -2.23 -9.49
N LYS A 87 10.26 -1.35 -8.48
CA LYS A 87 11.39 -0.46 -8.15
C LYS A 87 11.49 -0.21 -6.65
N PRO A 88 12.69 -0.05 -6.08
CA PRO A 88 12.82 0.32 -4.68
C PRO A 88 12.42 1.78 -4.47
N TYR A 89 11.88 2.08 -3.30
CA TYR A 89 11.52 3.44 -2.88
C TYR A 89 12.39 3.89 -1.72
N LEU A 90 12.90 5.12 -1.79
CA LEU A 90 13.54 5.82 -0.68
C LEU A 90 12.57 6.86 -0.13
N ILE A 91 12.20 6.74 1.15
CA ILE A 91 11.18 7.55 1.80
C ILE A 91 11.79 8.33 2.97
N LYS A 92 11.67 9.67 2.96
CA LYS A 92 12.04 10.55 4.08
C LYS A 92 10.81 10.87 4.92
N ILE A 93 10.95 10.81 6.23
CA ILE A 93 9.93 11.22 7.19
C ILE A 93 10.43 12.44 7.94
N THR A 94 9.65 13.52 7.87
CA THR A 94 10.01 14.85 8.36
C THR A 94 8.86 15.47 9.18
N SER A 95 9.14 16.51 9.95
CA SER A 95 8.14 17.29 10.69
C SER A 95 8.53 18.78 10.74
N ASP A 96 7.53 19.66 10.91
CA ASP A 96 7.74 21.13 10.96
C ASP A 96 8.71 21.55 12.08
N TRP A 97 8.79 20.79 13.19
CA TRP A 97 9.64 21.08 14.35
C TRP A 97 10.81 20.09 14.47
N CYS A 98 11.67 20.05 13.45
CA CYS A 98 12.77 19.10 13.38
C CYS A 98 14.08 19.74 12.90
N PHE A 99 14.95 20.13 13.84
CA PHE A 99 16.27 20.69 13.53
C PHE A 99 17.14 19.72 12.72
N SER A 100 17.14 18.44 13.09
CA SER A 100 17.87 17.40 12.35
C SER A 100 17.37 17.22 10.92
N CYS A 101 16.10 17.53 10.63
CA CYS A 101 15.54 17.47 9.27
C CYS A 101 16.16 18.56 8.37
N ILE A 102 16.42 19.75 8.92
CA ILE A 102 17.07 20.86 8.20
C ILE A 102 18.49 20.46 7.77
N HIS A 103 19.22 19.74 8.63
CA HIS A 103 20.59 19.32 8.34
C HIS A 103 20.69 18.26 7.22
N ILE A 104 19.71 17.36 7.11
CA ILE A 104 19.73 16.30 6.08
C ILE A 104 19.18 16.75 4.73
N GLU A 105 18.43 17.85 4.70
CA GLU A 105 17.74 18.38 3.52
C GLU A 105 18.63 18.59 2.29
N PRO A 106 19.83 19.23 2.37
CA PRO A 106 20.65 19.44 1.18
C PRO A 106 21.13 18.13 0.55
N VAL A 107 21.54 17.15 1.39
CA VAL A 107 21.99 15.83 0.94
C VAL A 107 20.82 15.05 0.35
N TRP A 108 19.64 15.13 0.99
CA TRP A 108 18.42 14.48 0.51
C TRP A 108 18.04 14.94 -0.89
N LYS A 109 18.04 16.26 -1.15
CA LYS A 109 17.66 16.81 -2.46
C LYS A 109 18.58 16.33 -3.59
N GLU A 110 19.89 16.32 -3.35
CA GLU A 110 20.86 15.82 -4.34
C GLU A 110 20.63 14.34 -4.64
N VAL A 111 20.50 13.52 -3.59
CA VAL A 111 20.30 12.06 -3.71
C VAL A 111 18.96 11.73 -4.34
N ALA A 112 17.88 12.44 -3.99
CA ALA A 112 16.55 12.23 -4.55
C ALA A 112 16.54 12.44 -6.06
N GLN A 113 17.17 13.51 -6.54
CA GLN A 113 17.27 13.80 -7.98
C GLN A 113 18.12 12.76 -8.72
N GLU A 114 19.26 12.35 -8.15
CA GLU A 114 20.10 11.30 -8.73
C GLU A 114 19.36 9.97 -8.82
N LEU A 115 18.78 9.50 -7.71
CA LEU A 115 18.13 8.20 -7.63
C LEU A 115 16.84 8.15 -8.45
N GLU A 116 16.06 9.24 -8.52
CA GLU A 116 14.90 9.34 -9.39
C GLU A 116 15.31 9.22 -10.87
N ALA A 117 16.40 9.88 -11.28
CA ALA A 117 16.92 9.79 -12.64
C ALA A 117 17.40 8.36 -13.00
N LEU A 118 17.90 7.62 -12.02
CA LEU A 118 18.28 6.19 -12.16
C LEU A 118 17.06 5.25 -12.12
N GLY A 119 15.92 5.72 -11.62
CA GLY A 119 14.65 4.99 -11.62
C GLY A 119 14.19 4.41 -10.29
N ALA A 120 14.80 4.81 -9.17
CA ALA A 120 14.23 4.55 -7.85
C ALA A 120 13.04 5.47 -7.59
N GLY A 121 12.09 5.03 -6.77
CA GLY A 121 10.99 5.88 -6.30
C GLY A 121 11.43 6.75 -5.13
N ILE A 122 10.93 7.98 -5.06
CA ILE A 122 11.19 8.91 -3.95
C ILE A 122 9.88 9.25 -3.27
N GLY A 123 9.89 9.27 -1.94
CA GLY A 123 8.74 9.65 -1.11
C GLY A 123 9.12 10.56 0.04
N VAL A 124 8.22 11.46 0.40
CA VAL A 124 8.34 12.33 1.58
C VAL A 124 7.05 12.22 2.38
N VAL A 125 7.16 11.90 3.66
CA VAL A 125 6.01 11.83 4.59
C VAL A 125 6.21 12.90 5.64
N HIS A 126 5.22 13.78 5.77
CA HIS A 126 5.20 14.74 6.86
C HIS A 126 4.47 14.14 8.07
N ALA A 127 5.20 13.78 9.12
CA ALA A 127 4.67 13.10 10.30
C ALA A 127 3.58 13.91 11.01
N GLY A 128 3.61 15.25 10.91
CA GLY A 128 2.57 16.11 11.50
C GLY A 128 1.24 16.08 10.73
N TYR A 129 1.28 15.90 9.41
CA TYR A 129 0.08 15.89 8.55
C TYR A 129 -0.45 14.47 8.33
N GLU A 130 0.45 13.54 8.05
CA GLU A 130 0.15 12.15 7.73
C GLU A 130 0.51 11.25 8.91
N ARG A 131 -0.04 11.56 10.10
CA ARG A 131 0.22 10.81 11.34
C ARG A 131 -0.11 9.33 11.18
N ARG A 132 -1.20 9.01 10.47
CA ARG A 132 -1.63 7.64 10.16
C ARG A 132 -0.56 6.89 9.35
N LEU A 133 0.00 7.52 8.33
CA LEU A 133 1.04 6.92 7.51
C LEU A 133 2.35 6.80 8.29
N ALA A 134 2.77 7.84 9.02
CA ALA A 134 3.97 7.79 9.85
C ALA A 134 3.91 6.65 10.89
N HIS A 135 2.76 6.47 11.55
CA HIS A 135 2.54 5.35 12.46
C HIS A 135 2.50 4.01 11.74
N HIS A 136 1.88 3.93 10.56
CA HIS A 136 1.85 2.71 9.74
C HIS A 136 3.26 2.28 9.29
N LEU A 137 4.13 3.24 9.01
CA LEU A 137 5.52 3.01 8.63
C LEU A 137 6.43 2.69 9.83
N GLY A 138 5.92 2.70 11.06
CA GLY A 138 6.71 2.47 12.28
C GLY A 138 7.66 3.62 12.62
N ALA A 139 7.44 4.81 12.06
CA ALA A 139 8.31 5.96 12.23
C ALA A 139 7.86 6.82 13.42
N HIS A 140 8.36 6.47 14.59
CA HIS A 140 8.03 7.14 15.85
C HIS A 140 8.90 8.38 16.14
N SER A 141 9.96 8.60 15.36
CA SER A 141 10.87 9.75 15.48
C SER A 141 11.16 10.37 14.13
N THR A 142 11.43 11.67 14.12
CA THR A 142 11.86 12.42 12.92
C THR A 142 13.25 13.02 13.14
N PRO A 143 14.15 13.01 12.14
CA PRO A 143 13.97 12.44 10.81
C PRO A 143 14.12 10.92 10.82
N ALA A 144 13.38 10.24 9.95
CA ALA A 144 13.59 8.83 9.65
C ALA A 144 13.71 8.66 8.13
N LEU A 145 14.65 7.82 7.69
CA LEU A 145 14.84 7.47 6.29
C LEU A 145 14.55 5.97 6.14
N LEU A 146 13.71 5.63 5.18
CA LEU A 146 13.20 4.28 4.97
C LEU A 146 13.45 3.82 3.53
N GLY A 147 13.75 2.54 3.38
CA GLY A 147 13.75 1.82 2.12
C GLY A 147 12.49 0.95 2.04
N LEU A 148 11.77 1.00 0.92
CA LEU A 148 10.64 0.13 0.64
C LEU A 148 10.92 -0.71 -0.62
N ILE A 149 10.87 -2.03 -0.47
CA ILE A 149 11.01 -2.98 -1.59
C ILE A 149 10.12 -4.20 -1.38
N ASN A 150 9.41 -4.65 -2.43
CA ASN A 150 8.45 -5.77 -2.37
C ASN A 150 7.44 -5.65 -1.19
N GLY A 151 7.03 -4.43 -0.84
CA GLY A 151 6.14 -4.14 0.29
C GLY A 151 6.79 -4.17 1.68
N LYS A 152 8.09 -4.49 1.78
CA LYS A 152 8.83 -4.54 3.05
C LYS A 152 9.57 -3.22 3.33
N ILE A 153 9.48 -2.76 4.57
CA ILE A 153 10.10 -1.52 5.05
C ILE A 153 11.42 -1.85 5.75
N THR A 154 12.46 -1.09 5.44
CA THR A 154 13.79 -1.19 6.04
C THR A 154 14.23 0.19 6.51
N PHE A 155 14.78 0.28 7.71
CA PHE A 155 15.20 1.57 8.28
C PHE A 155 16.67 1.84 7.96
N PHE A 156 16.97 3.07 7.57
CA PHE A 156 18.33 3.54 7.38
C PHE A 156 18.88 4.11 8.70
N HIS A 157 20.01 3.55 9.15
CA HIS A 157 20.61 3.87 10.45
C HIS A 157 21.98 4.56 10.35
N ASN A 158 22.57 4.64 9.16
CA ASN A 158 23.90 5.21 8.97
C ASN A 158 23.86 6.74 8.91
N ALA A 159 25.04 7.38 8.87
CA ALA A 159 25.12 8.82 8.65
C ALA A 159 24.54 9.20 7.28
N VAL A 160 23.73 10.26 7.24
CA VAL A 160 23.06 10.74 6.03
C VAL A 160 24.07 11.44 5.12
N VAL A 161 24.71 10.65 4.26
CA VAL A 161 25.69 11.06 3.25
C VAL A 161 25.29 10.43 1.92
N ARG A 162 25.59 11.10 0.81
CA ARG A 162 25.22 10.68 -0.55
C ARG A 162 25.56 9.21 -0.83
N GLU A 163 26.81 8.82 -0.55
CA GLU A 163 27.31 7.46 -0.80
C GLU A 163 26.58 6.41 0.03
N ASN A 164 26.30 6.72 1.31
CA ASN A 164 25.61 5.80 2.21
C ASN A 164 24.16 5.57 1.79
N LEU A 165 23.46 6.62 1.35
CA LEU A 165 22.09 6.51 0.85
C LEU A 165 22.03 5.73 -0.47
N ARG A 166 23.00 5.97 -1.35
CA ARG A 166 23.12 5.20 -2.60
C ARG A 166 23.38 3.72 -2.34
N GLN A 167 24.33 3.41 -1.46
CA GLN A 167 24.62 2.03 -1.04
C GLN A 167 23.42 1.39 -0.33
N PHE A 168 22.69 2.15 0.48
CA PHE A 168 21.48 1.65 1.13
C PHE A 168 20.46 1.18 0.09
N VAL A 169 20.12 2.01 -0.91
CA VAL A 169 19.19 1.61 -1.99
C VAL A 169 19.72 0.43 -2.80
N GLU A 170 21.03 0.38 -3.06
CA GLU A 170 21.65 -0.76 -3.74
C GLU A 170 21.55 -2.06 -2.94
N ASN A 171 21.69 -2.00 -1.62
CA ASN A 171 21.58 -3.15 -0.71
C ASN A 171 20.15 -3.64 -0.52
N LEU A 172 19.14 -2.80 -0.81
CA LEU A 172 17.73 -3.26 -0.85
C LEU A 172 17.49 -4.26 -1.98
N LEU A 173 18.27 -4.16 -3.07
CA LEU A 173 18.07 -4.99 -4.26
C LEU A 173 18.53 -6.44 -4.03
N PRO A 174 17.83 -7.44 -4.59
CA PRO A 174 18.31 -8.82 -4.59
C PRO A 174 19.69 -8.98 -5.24
N GLY A 175 20.57 -9.78 -4.64
CA GLY A 175 21.96 -9.93 -5.10
C GLY A 175 22.14 -10.65 -6.45
N ASN A 176 21.13 -11.37 -6.93
CA ASN A 176 21.18 -12.23 -8.12
C ASN A 176 20.54 -11.61 -9.37
N LEU A 177 20.34 -10.30 -9.42
CA LEU A 177 19.68 -9.62 -10.55
C LEU A 177 20.52 -9.57 -11.83
N VAL A 178 21.84 -9.51 -11.70
CA VAL A 178 22.77 -9.36 -12.82
C VAL A 178 23.92 -10.35 -12.66
N GLU A 179 24.02 -11.32 -13.56
CA GLU A 179 25.11 -12.31 -13.56
C GLU A 179 26.38 -11.72 -14.18
N LYS A 180 27.55 -12.00 -13.61
CA LYS A 180 28.82 -11.63 -14.24
C LYS A 180 29.17 -12.62 -15.33
N ILE A 181 29.37 -12.12 -16.55
CA ILE A 181 29.59 -12.92 -17.75
C ILE A 181 31.05 -12.82 -18.21
N THR A 182 31.57 -13.96 -18.66
CA THR A 182 32.93 -14.23 -19.14
C THR A 182 32.87 -15.13 -20.36
N ASP A 183 34.01 -15.29 -21.04
CA ASP A 183 34.17 -16.18 -22.20
C ASP A 183 33.80 -17.65 -21.87
N LYS A 184 33.78 -18.04 -20.59
CA LYS A 184 33.47 -19.42 -20.16
C LYS A 184 31.99 -19.70 -19.91
N ASN A 185 31.21 -18.71 -19.44
CA ASN A 185 29.82 -18.91 -19.02
C ASN A 185 28.78 -18.30 -19.96
N TYR A 186 29.16 -17.45 -20.91
CA TYR A 186 28.18 -16.74 -21.75
C TYR A 186 27.24 -17.68 -22.52
N ILE A 187 27.75 -18.79 -23.08
CA ILE A 187 26.91 -19.77 -23.80
C ILE A 187 25.88 -20.37 -22.86
N ARG A 188 26.29 -20.77 -21.65
CA ARG A 188 25.40 -21.32 -20.63
C ARG A 188 24.33 -20.29 -20.27
N PHE A 189 24.73 -19.06 -19.99
CA PHE A 189 23.81 -17.97 -19.68
C PHE A 189 22.79 -17.77 -20.81
N LEU A 190 23.24 -17.57 -22.04
CA LEU A 190 22.34 -17.36 -23.18
C LEU A 190 21.43 -18.58 -23.42
N SER A 191 21.93 -19.81 -23.28
CA SER A 191 21.13 -21.03 -23.49
C SER A 191 20.01 -21.25 -22.46
N ASN A 192 20.05 -20.57 -21.32
CA ASN A 192 19.03 -20.70 -20.27
C ASN A 192 17.66 -20.11 -20.67
N TRP A 193 17.57 -19.39 -21.80
CA TRP A 193 16.30 -18.88 -22.33
C TRP A 193 15.22 -19.96 -22.43
N LYS A 194 15.59 -21.20 -22.77
CA LYS A 194 14.65 -22.34 -22.86
C LYS A 194 13.98 -22.66 -21.53
N LYS A 195 14.74 -22.56 -20.43
CA LYS A 195 14.28 -22.89 -19.08
C LYS A 195 13.50 -21.72 -18.47
N GLU A 196 14.05 -20.51 -18.58
CA GLU A 196 13.49 -19.31 -17.95
C GLU A 196 12.36 -18.68 -18.76
N ASN A 197 12.27 -19.01 -20.06
CA ASN A 197 11.32 -18.42 -21.01
C ASN A 197 11.46 -16.89 -21.13
N LYS A 198 12.71 -16.40 -21.10
CA LYS A 198 13.06 -14.97 -21.12
C LYS A 198 14.17 -14.67 -22.13
N PRO A 199 14.09 -13.55 -22.85
CA PRO A 199 15.26 -13.01 -23.54
C PRO A 199 16.38 -12.66 -22.56
N HIS A 200 17.61 -12.76 -23.03
CA HIS A 200 18.82 -12.52 -22.25
C HIS A 200 19.51 -11.24 -22.74
N VAL A 201 19.86 -10.37 -21.81
CA VAL A 201 20.49 -9.07 -22.09
C VAL A 201 21.94 -9.15 -21.67
N LEU A 202 22.87 -8.85 -22.57
CA LEU A 202 24.29 -8.66 -22.26
C LEU A 202 24.64 -7.17 -22.24
N LEU A 203 25.16 -6.73 -21.11
CA LEU A 203 25.61 -5.37 -20.85
C LEU A 203 27.12 -5.34 -20.87
N PHE A 204 27.69 -4.51 -21.74
CA PHE A 204 29.12 -4.33 -21.88
C PHE A 204 29.50 -2.94 -21.41
N ASP A 205 30.39 -2.86 -20.44
CA ASP A 205 30.92 -1.61 -19.94
C ASP A 205 32.33 -1.80 -19.37
N HIS A 206 33.10 -0.71 -19.34
CA HIS A 206 34.47 -0.64 -18.83
C HIS A 206 34.55 -0.49 -17.30
N MET A 207 33.41 -0.46 -16.61
CA MET A 207 33.37 -0.38 -15.16
C MET A 207 33.43 -1.79 -14.55
N PRO A 208 34.30 -2.06 -13.54
CA PRO A 208 34.40 -3.39 -12.93
C PRO A 208 33.20 -3.74 -12.03
N VAL A 209 32.51 -2.72 -11.51
CA VAL A 209 31.32 -2.85 -10.68
C VAL A 209 30.11 -2.46 -11.52
N VAL A 210 29.08 -3.30 -11.51
CA VAL A 210 27.82 -3.05 -12.24
C VAL A 210 27.19 -1.74 -11.73
N PRO A 211 27.01 -0.73 -12.59
CA PRO A 211 26.33 0.51 -12.24
C PRO A 211 24.94 0.30 -11.64
N LEU A 212 24.56 1.14 -10.67
CA LEU A 212 23.25 1.07 -10.00
C LEU A 212 22.08 1.19 -10.99
N LEU A 213 22.25 1.97 -12.06
CA LEU A 213 21.28 2.07 -13.16
C LEU A 213 20.88 0.69 -13.69
N TYR A 214 21.86 -0.16 -14.03
CA TYR A 214 21.59 -1.48 -14.59
C TYR A 214 20.99 -2.43 -13.55
N LYS A 215 21.35 -2.31 -12.27
CA LYS A 215 20.73 -3.10 -11.20
C LYS A 215 19.25 -2.74 -11.00
N LEU A 216 18.93 -1.45 -10.98
CA LEU A 216 17.55 -0.96 -10.90
C LEU A 216 16.72 -1.37 -12.11
N THR A 217 17.28 -1.24 -13.31
CA THR A 217 16.65 -1.72 -14.54
C THR A 217 16.43 -3.23 -14.52
N ALA A 218 17.43 -4.01 -14.10
CA ALA A 218 17.31 -5.46 -13.99
C ALA A 218 16.22 -5.87 -13.00
N PHE A 219 16.09 -5.16 -11.88
CA PHE A 219 14.98 -5.35 -10.94
C PHE A 219 13.61 -5.07 -11.57
N ALA A 220 13.48 -3.97 -12.29
CA ALA A 220 12.22 -3.57 -12.95
C ALA A 220 11.76 -4.54 -14.05
N TYR A 221 12.72 -5.15 -14.75
CA TYR A 221 12.46 -6.10 -15.83
C TYR A 221 12.65 -7.57 -15.44
N ARG A 222 12.83 -7.90 -14.15
CA ARG A 222 13.17 -9.25 -13.67
C ARG A 222 12.18 -10.34 -14.10
N ASP A 223 10.91 -9.99 -14.30
CA ASP A 223 9.86 -10.92 -14.70
C ASP A 223 9.90 -11.22 -16.21
N TYR A 224 10.56 -10.37 -17.01
CA TYR A 224 10.56 -10.43 -18.48
C TYR A 224 11.93 -10.76 -19.07
N LEU A 225 13.01 -10.28 -18.47
CA LEU A 225 14.36 -10.31 -19.03
C LEU A 225 15.38 -10.79 -17.99
N SER A 226 16.41 -11.50 -18.46
CA SER A 226 17.54 -11.95 -17.64
C SER A 226 18.80 -11.15 -18.02
N PHE A 227 19.52 -10.63 -17.03
CA PHE A 227 20.62 -9.67 -17.27
C PHE A 227 21.99 -10.28 -16.95
N GLY A 228 22.91 -10.12 -17.89
CA GLY A 228 24.31 -10.46 -17.77
C GLY A 228 25.19 -9.23 -17.97
N TYR A 229 26.27 -9.13 -17.21
CA TYR A 229 27.21 -8.01 -17.28
C TYR A 229 28.62 -8.49 -17.60
N VAL A 230 29.20 -7.91 -18.64
CA VAL A 230 30.55 -8.16 -19.13
C VAL A 230 31.40 -6.93 -18.83
N TYR A 231 32.41 -7.10 -17.97
CA TYR A 231 33.41 -6.07 -17.74
C TYR A 231 34.43 -6.10 -18.87
N VAL A 232 34.35 -5.11 -19.76
CA VAL A 232 35.23 -4.99 -20.93
C VAL A 232 36.64 -4.63 -20.47
N GLY A 233 37.62 -5.44 -20.87
CA GLY A 233 39.02 -5.29 -20.46
C GLY A 233 39.44 -6.22 -19.32
N LEU A 234 38.53 -7.06 -18.80
CA LEU A 234 38.88 -8.15 -17.91
C LEU A 234 39.49 -9.31 -18.70
N ARG A 235 40.56 -9.92 -18.16
CA ARG A 235 41.11 -11.17 -18.72
C ARG A 235 40.03 -12.26 -18.72
N GLY A 236 39.76 -12.83 -19.90
CA GLY A 236 38.68 -13.81 -20.10
C GLY A 236 37.33 -13.22 -20.50
N THR A 237 37.31 -11.99 -21.03
CA THR A 237 36.18 -11.39 -21.76
C THR A 237 36.59 -10.92 -23.16
N GLU A 238 37.83 -11.20 -23.56
CA GLU A 238 38.46 -10.65 -24.76
C GLU A 238 37.90 -11.31 -26.02
N GLU A 239 37.65 -12.62 -25.99
CA GLU A 239 37.09 -13.33 -27.14
C GLU A 239 35.66 -12.85 -27.42
N LEU A 240 34.85 -12.71 -26.37
CA LEU A 240 33.48 -12.24 -26.47
C LEU A 240 33.41 -10.77 -26.93
N SER A 241 34.29 -9.91 -26.40
CA SER A 241 34.38 -8.51 -26.84
C SER A 241 34.80 -8.40 -28.31
N ARG A 242 35.72 -9.26 -28.77
CA ARG A 242 36.16 -9.32 -30.17
C ARG A 242 35.08 -9.87 -31.10
N GLN A 243 34.39 -10.93 -30.69
CA GLN A 243 33.32 -11.58 -31.47
C GLN A 243 32.21 -10.59 -31.85
N TYR A 244 31.81 -9.74 -30.91
CA TYR A 244 30.73 -8.78 -31.11
C TYR A 244 31.21 -7.36 -31.48
N ASN A 245 32.50 -7.19 -31.75
CA ASN A 245 33.12 -5.91 -32.13
C ASN A 245 32.77 -4.77 -31.14
N ILE A 246 32.92 -5.03 -29.84
CA ILE A 246 32.56 -4.10 -28.77
C ILE A 246 33.62 -3.01 -28.63
N ASN A 247 33.17 -1.76 -28.61
CA ASN A 247 34.03 -0.63 -28.29
C ASN A 247 34.16 -0.47 -26.77
N VAL A 248 35.39 -0.48 -26.26
CA VAL A 248 35.72 -0.36 -24.83
C VAL A 248 35.21 0.95 -24.22
N TYR A 249 35.15 2.04 -24.99
CA TYR A 249 34.82 3.37 -24.48
C TYR A 249 33.33 3.71 -24.54
N THR A 250 32.49 2.84 -25.10
CA THR A 250 31.05 3.11 -25.26
C THR A 250 30.24 1.94 -24.72
N PRO A 251 29.46 2.14 -23.65
CA PRO A 251 28.56 1.12 -23.13
C PRO A 251 27.65 0.57 -24.23
N THR A 252 27.55 -0.75 -24.27
CA THR A 252 26.80 -1.48 -25.31
C THR A 252 25.86 -2.46 -24.64
N MET A 253 24.60 -2.47 -25.06
CA MET A 253 23.58 -3.41 -24.60
C MET A 253 23.08 -4.23 -25.78
N MET A 254 23.08 -5.55 -25.62
CA MET A 254 22.66 -6.50 -26.65
C MET A 254 21.58 -7.42 -26.10
N ILE A 255 20.57 -7.72 -26.91
CA ILE A 255 19.49 -8.64 -26.54
C ILE A 255 19.61 -9.90 -27.38
N PHE A 256 19.56 -11.03 -26.72
CA PHE A 256 19.52 -12.36 -27.31
C PHE A 256 18.18 -13.00 -27.00
N LYS A 257 17.54 -13.58 -28.02
CA LYS A 257 16.29 -14.32 -27.88
C LYS A 257 16.60 -15.80 -28.05
N GLU A 258 15.98 -16.47 -29.01
CA GLU A 258 16.20 -17.90 -29.27
C GLU A 258 17.54 -18.19 -29.94
N HIS A 259 17.95 -17.35 -30.89
CA HIS A 259 19.24 -17.44 -31.54
C HIS A 259 20.32 -16.79 -30.66
N ILE A 260 21.25 -17.61 -30.17
CA ILE A 260 22.34 -17.15 -29.30
C ILE A 260 23.56 -16.67 -30.09
N ASP A 261 23.67 -17.05 -31.36
CA ASP A 261 24.83 -16.74 -32.20
C ASP A 261 24.85 -15.28 -32.66
N LYS A 262 23.67 -14.63 -32.69
CA LYS A 262 23.50 -13.25 -33.14
C LYS A 262 22.54 -12.52 -32.21
N PRO A 263 22.87 -11.28 -31.80
CA PRO A 263 21.93 -10.47 -31.04
C PRO A 263 20.72 -10.11 -31.92
N ALA A 264 19.53 -10.17 -31.33
CA ALA A 264 18.29 -9.74 -31.94
C ALA A 264 18.21 -8.22 -32.07
N ASP A 265 18.79 -7.49 -31.11
CA ASP A 265 18.83 -6.03 -31.12
C ASP A 265 20.06 -5.53 -30.33
N VAL A 266 20.56 -4.34 -30.71
CA VAL A 266 21.78 -3.75 -30.14
C VAL A 266 21.61 -2.25 -30.00
N VAL A 267 21.95 -1.71 -28.83
CA VAL A 267 22.04 -0.27 -28.59
C VAL A 267 23.39 0.10 -27.99
N GLN A 268 23.97 1.18 -28.50
CA GLN A 268 25.27 1.72 -28.06
C GLN A 268 25.15 3.23 -27.88
N ALA A 269 25.46 3.74 -26.70
CA ALA A 269 25.51 5.18 -26.44
C ALA A 269 26.56 5.50 -25.39
N ARG A 270 27.21 6.67 -25.52
CA ARG A 270 28.20 7.16 -24.54
C ARG A 270 27.57 7.46 -23.18
N ASP A 271 26.33 7.93 -23.18
CA ASP A 271 25.53 8.22 -21.99
C ASP A 271 24.21 7.44 -22.08
N MET A 272 24.21 6.24 -21.49
CA MET A 272 23.05 5.34 -21.49
C MET A 272 22.01 5.84 -20.47
N LYS A 273 21.17 6.79 -20.89
CA LYS A 273 20.09 7.31 -20.05
C LYS A 273 19.00 6.25 -19.82
N LYS A 274 18.36 6.31 -18.66
CA LYS A 274 17.25 5.41 -18.28
C LYS A 274 16.15 5.31 -19.33
N GLN A 275 15.72 6.43 -19.90
CA GLN A 275 14.65 6.46 -20.92
C GLN A 275 15.00 5.63 -22.15
N LEU A 276 16.23 5.79 -22.68
CA LEU A 276 16.71 5.03 -23.83
C LEU A 276 16.80 3.54 -23.53
N ILE A 277 17.23 3.17 -22.31
CA ILE A 277 17.25 1.79 -21.85
C ILE A 277 15.82 1.22 -21.76
N ASP A 278 14.91 1.95 -21.12
CA ASP A 278 13.53 1.52 -20.93
C ASP A 278 12.81 1.35 -22.29
N ASP A 279 13.01 2.27 -23.24
CA ASP A 279 12.48 2.17 -24.59
C ASP A 279 13.01 0.94 -25.32
N PHE A 280 14.33 0.72 -25.30
CA PHE A 280 15.00 -0.42 -25.94
C PHE A 280 14.54 -1.78 -25.37
N LEU A 281 14.49 -1.90 -24.03
CA LEU A 281 14.04 -3.12 -23.36
C LEU A 281 12.54 -3.35 -23.55
N SER A 282 11.73 -2.28 -23.58
CA SER A 282 10.28 -2.40 -23.72
C SER A 282 9.84 -2.97 -25.06
N GLN A 283 10.62 -2.74 -26.12
CA GLN A 283 10.39 -3.29 -27.46
C GLN A 283 10.73 -4.78 -27.55
N ASN A 284 11.60 -5.27 -26.65
CA ASN A 284 12.18 -6.61 -26.70
C ASN A 284 11.87 -7.47 -25.46
N LYS A 285 10.74 -7.22 -24.80
CA LYS A 285 10.31 -7.91 -23.56
C LYS A 285 10.14 -9.43 -23.68
N PHE A 286 9.88 -9.93 -24.89
CA PHE A 286 9.50 -11.32 -25.12
C PHE A 286 10.36 -12.00 -26.18
N LEU A 287 10.47 -13.31 -26.05
CA LEU A 287 10.98 -14.21 -27.07
C LEU A 287 10.12 -14.11 -28.35
N MET A 288 10.69 -14.47 -29.51
CA MET A 288 9.97 -14.44 -30.78
C MET A 288 8.82 -15.45 -30.80
N VAL A 289 9.07 -16.63 -30.23
CA VAL A 289 8.11 -17.70 -30.01
C VAL A 289 8.11 -18.05 -28.53
N ALA A 290 7.55 -17.16 -27.71
CA ALA A 290 7.48 -17.34 -26.26
C ALA A 290 6.63 -18.56 -25.88
N ARG A 291 7.04 -19.25 -24.81
CA ARG A 291 6.28 -20.38 -24.25
C ARG A 291 5.12 -19.86 -23.40
N LEU A 292 3.92 -20.40 -23.57
CA LEU A 292 2.79 -20.05 -22.71
C LEU A 292 2.84 -20.83 -21.40
N THR A 293 3.47 -20.25 -20.39
CA THR A 293 3.67 -20.89 -19.07
C THR A 293 2.68 -20.45 -18.01
N ASN A 294 1.98 -19.33 -18.18
CA ASN A 294 1.00 -18.83 -17.23
C ASN A 294 -0.07 -17.96 -17.92
N GLN A 295 -1.17 -17.72 -17.20
CA GLN A 295 -2.33 -17.00 -17.74
C GLN A 295 -2.03 -15.51 -18.01
N ARG A 296 -1.17 -14.88 -17.20
CA ARG A 296 -0.79 -13.47 -17.39
C ARG A 296 -0.02 -13.26 -18.69
N LEU A 297 0.97 -14.10 -18.97
CA LEU A 297 1.77 -14.06 -20.19
C LEU A 297 0.89 -14.30 -21.42
N PHE A 298 -0.05 -15.26 -21.34
CA PHE A 298 -1.01 -15.49 -22.41
C PHE A 298 -1.90 -14.27 -22.67
N GLN A 299 -2.37 -13.58 -21.62
CA GLN A 299 -3.14 -12.35 -21.77
C GLN A 299 -2.32 -11.18 -22.36
N GLU A 300 -1.04 -11.08 -22.02
CA GLU A 300 -0.15 -10.03 -22.54
C GLU A 300 0.24 -10.28 -24.01
N LEU A 301 0.56 -11.52 -24.39
CA LEU A 301 0.94 -11.89 -25.77
C LEU A 301 -0.27 -11.99 -26.70
N CYS A 302 -1.38 -12.53 -26.20
CA CYS A 302 -2.62 -12.77 -26.93
C CYS A 302 -3.77 -11.99 -26.27
N PRO A 303 -3.88 -10.68 -26.51
CA PRO A 303 -4.92 -9.87 -25.91
C PRO A 303 -6.29 -10.11 -26.57
N VAL A 304 -7.36 -9.88 -25.81
CA VAL A 304 -8.74 -9.94 -26.31
C VAL A 304 -9.00 -8.82 -27.31
N LYS A 305 -9.78 -9.12 -28.35
CA LYS A 305 -10.20 -8.16 -29.37
C LYS A 305 -10.84 -6.92 -28.74
N LYS A 306 -10.16 -5.77 -28.83
CA LYS A 306 -10.70 -4.47 -28.38
C LYS A 306 -11.55 -3.77 -29.44
N SER A 307 -11.22 -3.96 -30.72
CA SER A 307 -11.92 -3.37 -31.87
C SER A 307 -11.63 -4.14 -33.16
N HIS A 308 -12.50 -4.03 -34.17
CA HIS A 308 -12.31 -4.64 -35.49
C HIS A 308 -11.01 -4.22 -36.19
N ARG A 309 -10.49 -3.01 -35.91
CA ARG A 309 -9.24 -2.48 -36.48
C ARG A 309 -7.97 -2.91 -35.73
N GLN A 310 -8.10 -3.51 -34.55
CA GLN A 310 -6.97 -3.97 -33.71
C GLN A 310 -7.05 -5.47 -33.45
N ARG A 311 -7.30 -6.24 -34.52
CA ARG A 311 -7.29 -7.71 -34.44
C ARG A 311 -5.85 -8.19 -34.34
N LYS A 312 -5.59 -9.00 -33.32
CA LYS A 312 -4.34 -9.71 -33.14
C LYS A 312 -4.65 -11.20 -33.16
N HIS A 313 -3.97 -11.93 -34.03
CA HIS A 313 -4.07 -13.38 -34.11
C HIS A 313 -2.84 -13.99 -33.44
N CYS A 314 -3.07 -15.02 -32.65
CA CYS A 314 -2.00 -15.80 -32.08
C CYS A 314 -1.86 -17.11 -32.82
N VAL A 315 -0.66 -17.35 -33.34
CA VAL A 315 -0.28 -18.60 -33.97
C VAL A 315 0.44 -19.43 -32.91
N VAL A 316 -0.19 -20.51 -32.48
CA VAL A 316 0.26 -21.36 -31.39
C VAL A 316 0.80 -22.66 -31.95
N LEU A 317 2.04 -22.99 -31.61
CA LEU A 317 2.61 -24.31 -31.82
C LEU A 317 2.34 -25.19 -30.60
N LEU A 318 1.54 -26.24 -30.80
CA LEU A 318 1.33 -27.32 -29.85
C LEU A 318 2.43 -28.36 -30.09
N THR A 319 3.31 -28.59 -29.11
CA THR A 319 4.47 -29.48 -29.27
C THR A 319 4.78 -30.23 -27.97
N GLY A 320 5.53 -31.33 -28.04
CA GLY A 320 6.08 -31.99 -26.85
C GLY A 320 7.43 -31.42 -26.43
N GLU A 321 7.90 -31.79 -25.22
CA GLU A 321 9.24 -31.48 -24.73
C GLU A 321 10.25 -32.54 -25.23
N GLY A 322 11.41 -32.12 -25.76
CA GLY A 322 12.52 -33.01 -26.12
C GLY A 322 13.05 -32.88 -27.54
N GLU A 323 14.15 -33.57 -27.84
CA GLU A 323 14.88 -33.46 -29.12
C GLU A 323 14.04 -33.88 -30.35
N LYS A 324 13.09 -34.80 -30.17
CA LYS A 324 12.18 -35.24 -31.25
C LYS A 324 11.37 -34.10 -31.86
N PHE A 325 11.14 -33.04 -31.08
CA PHE A 325 10.35 -31.88 -31.50
C PHE A 325 11.21 -30.67 -31.86
N ALA A 326 12.55 -30.76 -31.73
CA ALA A 326 13.46 -29.64 -31.94
C ALA A 326 13.44 -29.14 -33.39
N GLU A 327 13.44 -30.05 -34.37
CA GLU A 327 13.39 -29.70 -35.80
C GLU A 327 12.08 -28.97 -36.16
N ALA A 328 10.95 -29.49 -35.69
CA ALA A 328 9.64 -28.89 -35.91
C ALA A 328 9.54 -27.50 -35.28
N TYR A 329 10.08 -27.34 -34.07
CA TYR A 329 10.16 -26.05 -33.37
C TYR A 329 11.08 -25.06 -34.11
N GLU A 330 12.25 -25.49 -34.57
CA GLU A 330 13.20 -24.63 -35.29
C GLU A 330 12.62 -24.15 -36.63
N ALA A 331 11.92 -25.04 -37.34
CA ALA A 331 11.20 -24.66 -38.56
C ALA A 331 10.10 -23.61 -38.27
N PHE A 332 9.34 -23.79 -37.18
CA PHE A 332 8.32 -22.83 -36.75
C PHE A 332 8.92 -21.48 -36.32
N LEU A 333 10.05 -21.49 -35.61
CA LEU A 333 10.79 -20.29 -35.24
C LEU A 333 11.29 -19.54 -36.49
N THR A 334 11.86 -20.26 -37.45
CA THR A 334 12.33 -19.69 -38.72
C THR A 334 11.17 -19.05 -39.49
N PHE A 335 10.02 -19.73 -39.53
CA PHE A 335 8.79 -19.19 -40.13
C PHE A 335 8.32 -17.92 -39.40
N ALA A 336 8.32 -17.93 -38.06
CA ALA A 336 7.91 -16.80 -37.24
C ALA A 336 8.80 -15.58 -37.48
N VAL A 337 10.13 -15.74 -37.46
CA VAL A 337 11.10 -14.67 -37.71
C VAL A 337 10.85 -14.01 -39.07
N ALA A 338 10.61 -14.81 -40.12
CA ALA A 338 10.35 -14.30 -41.46
C ALA A 338 8.98 -13.59 -41.62
N ASN A 339 7.99 -13.92 -40.78
CA ASN A 339 6.60 -13.48 -40.94
C ASN A 339 6.07 -12.62 -39.78
N THR A 340 6.96 -12.08 -38.95
CA THR A 340 6.58 -11.22 -37.83
C THR A 340 5.92 -9.92 -38.29
N LYS A 341 4.72 -9.65 -37.78
CA LYS A 341 3.93 -8.43 -38.02
C LYS A 341 3.20 -8.04 -36.74
N ASP A 342 2.80 -6.78 -36.58
CA ASP A 342 2.12 -6.32 -35.36
C ASP A 342 0.77 -7.02 -35.09
N THR A 343 0.14 -7.56 -36.13
CA THR A 343 -1.12 -8.30 -36.07
C THR A 343 -0.96 -9.77 -35.71
N LEU A 344 0.26 -10.33 -35.82
CA LEU A 344 0.53 -11.75 -35.60
C LEU A 344 1.50 -11.92 -34.43
N LYS A 345 1.14 -12.80 -33.50
CA LYS A 345 2.05 -13.21 -32.43
C LYS A 345 2.22 -14.72 -32.47
N PHE A 346 3.48 -15.15 -32.45
CA PHE A 346 3.86 -16.56 -32.47
C PHE A 346 4.19 -16.99 -31.05
N VAL A 347 3.63 -18.11 -30.63
CA VAL A 347 3.81 -18.67 -29.29
C VAL A 347 3.83 -20.19 -29.38
N HIS A 348 4.34 -20.86 -28.36
CA HIS A 348 4.29 -22.32 -28.28
C HIS A 348 3.86 -22.79 -26.90
N ILE A 349 3.39 -24.02 -26.82
CA ILE A 349 2.98 -24.66 -25.58
C ILE A 349 3.42 -26.12 -25.58
N TYR A 350 3.73 -26.63 -24.39
CA TYR A 350 4.00 -28.05 -24.21
C TYR A 350 2.73 -28.80 -23.86
N ASN A 351 2.34 -29.74 -24.73
CA ASN A 351 1.11 -30.52 -24.56
C ASN A 351 1.13 -31.29 -23.23
N ASP A 352 2.29 -31.84 -22.85
CA ASP A 352 2.45 -32.61 -21.60
C ASP A 352 2.30 -31.74 -20.33
N ARG A 353 2.53 -30.42 -20.43
CA ARG A 353 2.46 -29.48 -19.29
C ARG A 353 1.10 -28.80 -19.18
N GLN A 354 0.41 -28.64 -20.32
CA GLN A 354 -0.87 -27.93 -20.43
C GLN A 354 -1.89 -28.78 -21.23
N PRO A 355 -2.26 -29.97 -20.74
CA PRO A 355 -3.11 -30.91 -21.49
C PRO A 355 -4.48 -30.30 -21.78
N GLU A 356 -5.12 -29.67 -20.78
CA GLU A 356 -6.44 -29.04 -20.93
C GLU A 356 -6.49 -27.98 -22.03
N PHE A 357 -5.37 -27.29 -22.29
CA PHE A 357 -5.28 -26.33 -23.38
C PHE A 357 -5.15 -27.03 -24.73
N ALA A 358 -4.31 -28.05 -24.83
CA ALA A 358 -4.09 -28.79 -26.09
C ALA A 358 -5.36 -29.55 -26.53
N ASP A 359 -6.02 -30.22 -25.58
CA ASP A 359 -7.21 -31.04 -25.81
C ASP A 359 -8.40 -30.20 -26.32
N ALA A 360 -8.44 -28.91 -25.97
CA ALA A 360 -9.47 -27.99 -26.46
C ALA A 360 -9.38 -27.70 -27.97
N PHE A 361 -8.23 -27.97 -28.61
CA PHE A 361 -7.99 -27.67 -30.02
C PHE A 361 -7.76 -28.92 -30.88
N LEU A 362 -7.31 -30.01 -30.28
CA LEU A 362 -6.99 -31.26 -30.95
C LEU A 362 -8.14 -32.26 -30.77
N MET A 363 -9.08 -32.28 -31.71
CA MET A 363 -10.22 -33.22 -31.66
C MET A 363 -9.87 -34.64 -32.12
N ASP A 364 -8.71 -34.84 -32.76
CA ASP A 364 -8.23 -36.12 -33.31
C ASP A 364 -6.91 -36.53 -32.66
N GLU A 365 -7.00 -37.11 -31.46
CA GLU A 365 -5.88 -37.56 -30.63
C GLU A 365 -4.90 -38.49 -31.40
N GLU A 366 -5.40 -39.36 -32.27
CA GLU A 366 -4.54 -40.34 -32.97
C GLU A 366 -3.66 -39.67 -34.02
N LYS A 367 -4.17 -38.65 -34.71
CA LYS A 367 -3.43 -37.94 -35.76
C LYS A 367 -2.24 -37.16 -35.20
N TYR A 368 -2.41 -36.55 -34.03
CA TYR A 368 -1.41 -35.64 -33.42
C TYR A 368 -0.56 -36.31 -32.33
N ARG A 369 -0.80 -37.59 -32.04
CA ARG A 369 -0.03 -38.31 -31.01
C ARG A 369 1.47 -38.31 -31.32
N GLY A 370 2.24 -37.66 -30.46
CA GLY A 370 3.70 -37.57 -30.61
C GLY A 370 4.16 -36.71 -31.79
N LYS A 371 3.29 -35.85 -32.33
CA LYS A 371 3.61 -34.89 -33.39
C LYS A 371 3.23 -33.46 -32.97
N SER A 372 3.80 -32.48 -33.65
CA SER A 372 3.48 -31.06 -33.43
C SER A 372 2.25 -30.64 -34.24
N ALA A 373 1.50 -29.67 -33.76
CA ALA A 373 0.36 -29.09 -34.46
C ALA A 373 0.40 -27.56 -34.38
N VAL A 374 -0.13 -26.87 -35.40
CA VAL A 374 -0.22 -25.41 -35.42
C VAL A 374 -1.68 -25.00 -35.38
N VAL A 375 -2.01 -24.09 -34.47
CA VAL A 375 -3.35 -23.53 -34.26
C VAL A 375 -3.29 -22.03 -34.38
N ILE A 376 -4.18 -21.43 -35.18
CA ILE A 376 -4.37 -19.99 -35.21
C ILE A 376 -5.60 -19.67 -34.37
N LEU A 377 -5.46 -18.80 -33.37
CA LEU A 377 -6.55 -18.41 -32.48
C LEU A 377 -6.71 -16.89 -32.35
N GLU A 378 -7.96 -16.47 -32.15
CA GLU A 378 -8.40 -15.12 -31.82
C GLU A 378 -9.26 -15.18 -30.55
N ARG A 379 -8.88 -14.41 -29.52
CA ARG A 379 -9.65 -14.34 -28.27
C ARG A 379 -10.79 -13.35 -28.39
N ARG A 380 -12.02 -13.84 -28.15
CA ARG A 380 -13.26 -13.05 -28.28
C ARG A 380 -13.69 -12.37 -26.98
N ASN A 381 -13.43 -12.98 -25.82
CA ASN A 381 -13.79 -12.40 -24.52
C ASN A 381 -12.76 -12.72 -23.43
N ASN A 382 -12.90 -12.07 -22.27
CA ASN A 382 -12.08 -12.35 -21.09
C ASN A 382 -12.46 -13.68 -20.40
N ALA A 383 -13.63 -14.24 -20.70
CA ALA A 383 -14.13 -15.49 -20.12
C ALA A 383 -13.61 -16.76 -20.84
N GLY A 384 -12.51 -16.65 -21.61
CA GLY A 384 -11.85 -17.80 -22.24
C GLY A 384 -12.42 -18.25 -23.59
N LYS A 385 -13.39 -17.53 -24.18
CA LYS A 385 -13.94 -17.86 -25.50
C LYS A 385 -12.98 -17.47 -26.62
N VAL A 386 -12.62 -18.44 -27.46
CA VAL A 386 -11.73 -18.29 -28.61
C VAL A 386 -12.40 -18.76 -29.89
N ALA A 387 -12.08 -18.07 -30.98
CA ALA A 387 -12.27 -18.61 -32.32
C ALA A 387 -10.92 -19.09 -32.85
N TYR A 388 -10.87 -20.28 -33.41
CA TYR A 388 -9.62 -20.88 -33.85
C TYR A 388 -9.77 -21.68 -35.14
N LYS A 389 -8.62 -21.99 -35.75
CA LYS A 389 -8.48 -22.94 -36.84
C LYS A 389 -7.17 -23.70 -36.67
N THR A 390 -7.25 -25.02 -36.65
CA THR A 390 -6.10 -25.93 -36.57
C THR A 390 -5.68 -26.31 -37.98
N LEU A 391 -4.38 -26.43 -38.22
CA LEU A 391 -3.86 -26.97 -39.47
C LEU A 391 -4.32 -28.43 -39.62
N GLU A 392 -4.78 -28.82 -40.81
CA GLU A 392 -5.31 -30.18 -41.01
C GLU A 392 -4.25 -31.25 -40.80
N GLU A 393 -3.02 -31.01 -41.25
CA GLU A 393 -1.89 -31.93 -41.09
C GLU A 393 -0.97 -31.55 -39.93
N ALA A 394 -0.28 -32.56 -39.39
CA ALA A 394 0.70 -32.37 -38.35
C ALA A 394 1.90 -31.58 -38.86
N TRP A 395 2.37 -30.62 -38.06
CA TRP A 395 3.47 -29.74 -38.40
C TRP A 395 4.81 -30.49 -38.36
N GLN A 396 5.44 -30.64 -39.51
CA GLN A 396 6.80 -31.17 -39.63
C GLN A 396 7.81 -30.07 -39.96
N GLY A 397 7.33 -28.89 -40.39
CA GLY A 397 8.18 -27.79 -40.81
C GLY A 397 8.66 -27.93 -42.24
N SER A 398 7.96 -28.72 -43.06
CA SER A 398 8.25 -28.89 -44.48
C SER A 398 8.05 -27.56 -45.25
N LYS A 399 8.55 -27.49 -46.49
CA LYS A 399 8.32 -26.28 -47.32
C LYS A 399 6.83 -26.14 -47.64
N GLU A 400 6.15 -27.26 -47.86
CA GLU A 400 4.71 -27.34 -48.09
C GLU A 400 3.94 -26.79 -46.88
N ASP A 401 4.27 -27.22 -45.66
CA ASP A 401 3.63 -26.76 -44.43
C ASP A 401 3.74 -25.23 -44.29
N ASN A 402 4.93 -24.69 -44.57
CA ASN A 402 5.19 -23.25 -44.54
C ASN A 402 4.31 -22.50 -45.56
N PHE A 403 4.15 -23.02 -46.78
CA PHE A 403 3.28 -22.41 -47.79
C PHE A 403 1.81 -22.45 -47.36
N ILE A 404 1.33 -23.57 -46.82
CA ILE A 404 -0.06 -23.71 -46.36
C ILE A 404 -0.34 -22.74 -45.20
N LEU A 405 0.56 -22.64 -44.23
CA LEU A 405 0.41 -21.72 -43.11
C LEU A 405 0.43 -20.26 -43.57
N LEU A 406 1.31 -19.91 -44.51
CA LEU A 406 1.39 -18.56 -45.06
C LEU A 406 0.11 -18.18 -45.83
N ASP A 407 -0.38 -19.07 -46.69
CA ASP A 407 -1.63 -18.88 -47.44
C ASP A 407 -2.81 -18.71 -46.47
N LEU A 408 -2.90 -19.53 -45.43
CA LEU A 408 -3.93 -19.41 -44.41
C LEU A 408 -3.88 -18.06 -43.67
N LEU A 409 -2.68 -17.58 -43.34
CA LEU A 409 -2.49 -16.28 -42.69
C LEU A 409 -2.85 -15.11 -43.61
N ASP A 410 -2.60 -15.21 -44.90
CA ASP A 410 -2.96 -14.17 -45.88
C ASP A 410 -4.47 -14.19 -46.17
N GLN A 411 -5.11 -15.36 -46.22
CA GLN A 411 -6.56 -15.49 -46.30
C GLN A 411 -7.25 -14.88 -45.07
N LEU A 412 -6.72 -15.11 -43.86
CA LEU A 412 -7.26 -14.53 -42.61
C LEU A 412 -7.23 -12.99 -42.59
N ARG A 413 -6.30 -12.36 -43.33
CA ARG A 413 -6.30 -10.89 -43.47
C ARG A 413 -7.46 -10.39 -44.30
N THR A 414 -7.89 -11.19 -45.28
CA THR A 414 -8.93 -10.83 -46.22
C THR A 414 -10.31 -11.21 -45.69
N ASP A 415 -10.43 -12.41 -45.11
CA ASP A 415 -11.66 -12.90 -44.47
C ASP A 415 -11.42 -13.31 -43.00
N PRO A 416 -11.87 -12.49 -42.04
CA PRO A 416 -11.75 -12.80 -40.61
C PRO A 416 -12.72 -13.89 -40.13
N ASN A 417 -13.72 -14.27 -40.95
CA ASN A 417 -14.67 -15.33 -40.59
C ASN A 417 -14.12 -16.73 -40.88
N LEU A 418 -12.91 -16.83 -41.42
CA LEU A 418 -12.24 -18.10 -41.69
C LEU A 418 -11.95 -18.92 -40.42
N LEU A 419 -11.96 -18.28 -39.24
CA LEU A 419 -11.95 -18.95 -37.93
C LEU A 419 -13.35 -19.48 -37.63
N SER A 420 -13.68 -20.65 -38.17
CA SER A 420 -15.01 -21.26 -38.09
C SER A 420 -15.31 -21.94 -36.76
N SER A 421 -14.29 -22.38 -36.02
CA SER A 421 -14.46 -23.15 -34.79
C SER A 421 -14.42 -22.23 -33.57
N GLU A 422 -15.34 -22.42 -32.63
CA GLU A 422 -15.36 -21.73 -31.34
C GLU A 422 -15.27 -22.73 -30.19
N THR A 423 -14.40 -22.45 -29.22
CA THR A 423 -14.29 -23.23 -27.97
C THR A 423 -14.13 -22.31 -26.77
N VAL A 424 -14.36 -22.85 -25.57
CA VAL A 424 -14.09 -22.19 -24.29
C VAL A 424 -12.89 -22.89 -23.68
N MET A 425 -11.82 -22.14 -23.45
CA MET A 425 -10.58 -22.67 -22.85
C MET A 425 -10.61 -22.55 -21.33
N ALA A 426 -9.97 -23.50 -20.66
CA ALA A 426 -9.57 -23.38 -19.27
C ALA A 426 -8.40 -22.38 -19.11
N ASP A 427 -8.19 -21.90 -17.87
CA ASP A 427 -7.04 -21.05 -17.55
C ASP A 427 -5.74 -21.88 -17.54
N LEU A 428 -4.64 -21.28 -17.99
CA LEU A 428 -3.34 -21.95 -18.02
C LEU A 428 -2.78 -22.19 -16.62
N ASN A 429 -2.20 -23.37 -16.40
CA ASN A 429 -1.46 -23.70 -15.20
C ASN A 429 -0.16 -22.91 -15.13
N ASP A 430 0.22 -22.37 -13.96
CA ASP A 430 1.49 -21.66 -13.79
C ASP A 430 2.65 -22.64 -13.59
N GLU A 431 3.37 -22.94 -14.67
CA GLU A 431 4.50 -23.90 -14.67
C GLU A 431 5.73 -23.40 -13.90
N LEU A 432 5.92 -22.08 -13.87
CA LEU A 432 7.11 -21.44 -13.30
C LEU A 432 6.90 -20.99 -11.85
N ALA A 433 5.69 -21.18 -11.31
CA ALA A 433 5.43 -20.94 -9.90
C ALA A 433 6.26 -21.91 -9.04
N PRO A 434 6.94 -21.43 -7.98
CA PRO A 434 7.58 -22.32 -7.04
C PRO A 434 6.53 -23.24 -6.41
N MET A 435 6.89 -24.52 -6.23
CA MET A 435 6.02 -25.50 -5.58
C MET A 435 5.43 -24.92 -4.28
N PHE A 436 4.17 -25.23 -3.99
CA PHE A 436 3.45 -24.68 -2.84
C PHE A 436 4.26 -24.77 -1.53
N LEU A 437 4.95 -25.89 -1.29
CA LEU A 437 5.80 -26.10 -0.12
C LEU A 437 7.01 -25.16 -0.08
N ILE A 438 7.63 -24.90 -1.23
CA ILE A 438 8.75 -23.96 -1.36
C ILE A 438 8.25 -22.53 -1.17
N ARG A 439 7.09 -22.17 -1.72
CA ARG A 439 6.45 -20.87 -1.48
C ARG A 439 6.13 -20.67 0.00
N TRP A 440 5.60 -21.69 0.66
CA TRP A 440 5.32 -21.67 2.09
C TRP A 440 6.61 -21.58 2.92
N LEU A 441 7.67 -22.30 2.53
CA LEU A 441 8.98 -22.22 3.19
C LEU A 441 9.60 -20.81 3.03
N TYR A 442 9.60 -20.24 1.83
CA TYR A 442 10.10 -18.88 1.62
C TYR A 442 9.27 -17.86 2.37
N SER A 443 7.94 -18.00 2.35
CA SER A 443 7.05 -17.15 3.14
C SER A 443 7.34 -17.25 4.64
N THR A 444 7.54 -18.45 5.19
CA THR A 444 7.88 -18.62 6.61
C THR A 444 9.28 -18.14 6.94
N LEU A 445 10.27 -18.35 6.08
CA LEU A 445 11.61 -17.79 6.23
C LEU A 445 11.61 -16.27 6.16
N ASP A 446 10.83 -15.68 5.25
CA ASP A 446 10.62 -14.24 5.16
C ASP A 446 9.98 -13.70 6.43
N TYR A 447 8.95 -14.37 6.96
CA TYR A 447 8.36 -14.00 8.25
C TYR A 447 9.34 -14.13 9.42
N LEU A 448 10.18 -15.16 9.43
CA LEU A 448 11.21 -15.35 10.45
C LEU A 448 12.31 -14.28 10.34
N SER A 449 12.71 -13.92 9.12
CA SER A 449 13.66 -12.82 8.86
C SER A 449 13.08 -11.48 9.28
N ASP A 450 11.83 -11.20 8.92
CA ASP A 450 11.15 -9.95 9.31
C ASP A 450 10.96 -9.90 10.84
N CYS A 451 10.70 -11.04 11.48
CA CYS A 451 10.66 -11.16 12.93
C CYS A 451 12.05 -10.98 13.54
N TRP A 452 13.09 -11.53 12.94
CA TRP A 452 14.48 -11.38 13.38
C TRP A 452 14.95 -9.92 13.27
N ASP A 453 14.72 -9.27 12.12
CA ASP A 453 15.06 -7.86 11.93
C ASP A 453 14.24 -6.97 12.85
N SER A 454 12.96 -7.27 13.07
CA SER A 454 12.13 -6.58 14.07
C SER A 454 12.64 -6.80 15.50
N LEU A 455 13.08 -8.02 15.86
CA LEU A 455 13.65 -8.32 17.19
C LEU A 455 14.99 -7.61 17.45
N PHE A 456 15.83 -7.45 16.43
CA PHE A 456 17.17 -6.85 16.59
C PHE A 456 17.22 -5.34 16.31
N HIS A 457 16.33 -4.82 15.45
CA HIS A 457 16.34 -3.41 15.03
C HIS A 457 15.14 -2.60 15.52
N SER A 458 14.08 -3.21 16.08
CA SER A 458 13.07 -2.45 16.82
C SER A 458 13.67 -1.88 18.10
N ASN A 459 13.24 -0.67 18.47
CA ASN A 459 13.74 0.07 19.62
C ASN A 459 13.89 -0.85 20.85
N TRP A 460 15.13 -1.11 21.28
CA TRP A 460 15.46 -1.93 22.46
C TRP A 460 14.67 -1.54 23.73
N ARG A 461 14.22 -0.26 23.79
CA ARG A 461 13.32 0.27 24.83
C ARG A 461 11.95 -0.41 24.89
N GLU A 462 11.36 -0.81 23.76
CA GLU A 462 10.03 -1.44 23.71
C GLU A 462 10.10 -2.95 23.90
N MET A 463 11.25 -3.57 23.62
CA MET A 463 11.48 -5.00 23.79
C MET A 463 11.96 -5.42 25.17
N MET A 464 12.52 -4.50 25.96
CA MET A 464 12.95 -4.76 27.35
C MET A 464 11.90 -5.48 28.22
N PRO A 465 10.61 -5.08 28.22
CA PRO A 465 9.58 -5.78 29.00
C PRO A 465 9.29 -7.20 28.48
N LEU A 466 9.33 -7.45 27.17
CA LEU A 466 9.10 -8.78 26.60
C LEU A 466 10.27 -9.73 26.88
N LEU A 467 11.52 -9.27 26.72
CA LEU A 467 12.71 -10.02 27.09
C LEU A 467 12.73 -10.30 28.59
N SER A 468 12.42 -9.31 29.43
CA SER A 468 12.27 -9.48 30.88
C SER A 468 11.25 -10.57 31.22
N LEU A 469 10.09 -10.58 30.55
CA LEU A 469 9.03 -11.56 30.79
C LEU A 469 9.49 -12.96 30.37
N LEU A 470 10.17 -13.07 29.23
CA LEU A 470 10.69 -14.35 28.71
C LEU A 470 11.81 -14.91 29.59
N PHE A 471 12.76 -14.08 30.03
CA PHE A 471 13.78 -14.46 31.00
C PHE A 471 13.17 -14.84 32.36
N SER A 472 12.14 -14.12 32.83
CA SER A 472 11.46 -14.46 34.08
C SER A 472 10.71 -15.80 33.99
N ALA A 473 10.06 -16.07 32.85
CA ALA A 473 9.38 -17.35 32.61
C ALA A 473 10.38 -18.51 32.54
N LEU A 474 11.49 -18.33 31.82
CA LEU A 474 12.58 -19.32 31.78
C LEU A 474 13.19 -19.55 33.16
N PHE A 475 13.39 -18.49 33.94
CA PHE A 475 13.93 -18.59 35.29
C PHE A 475 12.98 -19.34 36.24
N ILE A 476 11.67 -19.10 36.14
CA ILE A 476 10.67 -19.85 36.91
C ILE A 476 10.66 -21.32 36.49
N LEU A 477 10.67 -21.60 35.18
CA LEU A 477 10.63 -22.97 34.66
C LEU A 477 11.89 -23.75 35.05
N PHE A 478 13.08 -23.16 34.88
CA PHE A 478 14.36 -23.75 35.27
C PHE A 478 14.49 -23.85 36.80
N GLY A 479 14.01 -22.86 37.53
CA GLY A 479 13.95 -22.86 38.99
C GLY A 479 13.07 -23.98 39.54
N THR A 480 11.90 -24.23 38.93
CA THR A 480 11.03 -25.35 39.33
C THR A 480 11.66 -26.71 39.04
N VAL A 481 12.37 -26.86 37.91
CA VAL A 481 13.08 -28.10 37.56
C VAL A 481 14.24 -28.36 38.51
N ILE A 482 15.01 -27.33 38.89
CA ILE A 482 16.08 -27.45 39.88
C ILE A 482 15.52 -27.82 41.26
N VAL A 483 14.49 -27.12 41.73
CA VAL A 483 13.89 -27.39 43.05
C VAL A 483 13.31 -28.80 43.13
N GLN A 484 12.61 -29.28 42.08
CA GLN A 484 12.14 -30.67 42.03
C GLN A 484 13.29 -31.69 41.96
N ALA A 485 14.36 -31.39 41.22
CA ALA A 485 15.51 -32.29 41.12
C ALA A 485 16.31 -32.43 42.43
N PHE A 486 16.24 -31.45 43.33
CA PHE A 486 16.91 -31.48 44.63
C PHE A 486 15.99 -31.79 45.82
N SER A 487 14.66 -31.60 45.71
CA SER A 487 13.72 -31.91 46.79
C SER A 487 13.44 -33.41 46.99
N ASP A 488 13.60 -34.23 45.95
CA ASP A 488 13.41 -35.69 46.04
C ASP A 488 14.54 -36.41 46.82
N SER A 489 15.54 -35.67 47.33
CA SER A 489 16.67 -36.25 48.08
C SER A 489 16.54 -36.18 49.61
N SER A 490 15.52 -35.48 50.14
CA SER A 490 15.40 -35.24 51.58
C SER A 490 14.05 -35.70 52.15
N ASP A 491 13.72 -36.99 52.01
CA ASP A 491 12.65 -37.63 52.77
C ASP A 491 13.08 -39.03 53.23
N THR A 492 13.72 -39.10 54.41
CA THR A 492 13.65 -40.29 55.30
C THR A 492 14.01 -39.89 56.74
N ARG A 493 13.00 -39.82 57.64
CA ARG A 493 12.93 -40.48 58.98
C ARG A 493 11.87 -39.85 59.90
N ASP A 494 10.78 -40.60 60.06
CA ASP A 494 10.09 -41.04 61.29
C ASP A 494 9.57 -40.06 62.38
N ASN A 495 8.27 -40.24 62.71
CA ASN A 495 7.39 -39.59 63.71
C ASN A 495 7.53 -40.17 65.18
N PRO A 496 6.65 -39.87 66.18
CA PRO A 496 6.29 -38.66 66.99
C PRO A 496 6.31 -38.99 68.53
N PRO A 497 5.45 -38.49 69.48
CA PRO A 497 4.88 -37.16 69.85
C PRO A 497 5.15 -36.74 71.34
N SER A 498 4.81 -35.51 71.77
CA SER A 498 4.22 -35.25 73.12
C SER A 498 3.66 -33.83 73.31
N GLU A 499 2.53 -33.79 74.02
CA GLU A 499 1.70 -32.66 74.42
C GLU A 499 2.34 -31.77 75.51
N LYS A 500 1.97 -30.49 75.59
CA LYS A 500 1.51 -29.80 76.83
C LYS A 500 1.18 -28.30 76.66
N GLU A 501 -0.06 -28.00 77.05
CA GLU A 501 -0.57 -26.91 77.91
C GLU A 501 -0.17 -25.43 77.72
N GLU A 502 -1.22 -24.65 77.40
CA GLU A 502 -1.73 -23.43 78.05
C GLU A 502 -0.78 -22.49 78.82
N THR A 503 -0.75 -21.20 78.47
CA THR A 503 -1.58 -20.15 79.11
C THR A 503 -1.23 -18.74 78.63
N ALA A 504 -2.25 -17.88 78.70
CA ALA A 504 -2.36 -16.53 78.17
C ALA A 504 -1.41 -15.47 78.76
N ALA A 505 -1.11 -14.42 77.97
CA ALA A 505 -1.58 -13.06 78.26
C ALA A 505 -1.00 -11.98 77.32
N LYS A 506 -1.93 -11.18 76.77
CA LYS A 506 -1.87 -9.73 76.45
C LYS A 506 -1.14 -9.27 75.18
N THR A 507 -1.91 -9.00 74.11
CA THR A 507 -2.33 -7.67 73.57
C THR A 507 -1.17 -6.89 72.92
N GLU A 508 -1.18 -6.39 71.68
CA GLU A 508 -2.20 -6.08 70.66
C GLU A 508 -1.53 -6.18 69.27
N LYS A 509 -2.20 -6.80 68.28
CA LYS A 509 -2.20 -6.39 66.86
C LYS A 509 -3.04 -7.36 66.02
N ASN A 510 -3.93 -6.75 65.22
CA ASN A 510 -4.58 -7.24 63.99
C ASN A 510 -5.54 -8.43 64.10
N ASP A 511 -6.81 -8.23 63.78
CA ASP A 511 -7.28 -8.51 62.41
C ASP A 511 -8.77 -8.25 62.23
N ALA A 512 -9.08 -7.55 61.15
CA ALA A 512 -10.40 -7.50 60.57
C ALA A 512 -10.68 -8.84 59.88
N SER A 513 -11.64 -9.59 60.41
CA SER A 513 -12.39 -10.57 59.63
C SER A 513 -13.86 -10.24 59.79
N PHE A 514 -14.52 -9.88 58.70
CA PHE A 514 -15.98 -9.94 58.64
C PHE A 514 -16.40 -10.48 57.26
N SER A 515 -16.87 -11.72 57.33
CA SER A 515 -18.05 -12.28 56.68
C SER A 515 -18.28 -12.02 55.18
N LYS A 516 -18.28 -13.14 54.45
CA LYS A 516 -19.16 -13.39 53.29
C LYS A 516 -20.58 -12.89 53.56
N GLU A 517 -21.09 -12.06 52.65
CA GLU A 517 -22.51 -12.06 52.29
C GLU A 517 -22.65 -11.87 50.78
N SER A 518 -23.10 -12.93 50.10
CA SER A 518 -23.78 -12.85 48.82
C SER A 518 -25.15 -12.23 49.05
N ASN A 519 -25.46 -11.09 48.42
CA ASN A 519 -26.85 -10.71 48.20
C ASN A 519 -27.02 -10.03 46.84
N SER A 520 -27.53 -10.83 45.91
CA SER A 520 -28.29 -10.43 44.74
C SER A 520 -29.27 -9.31 45.08
N ARG A 521 -29.05 -8.11 44.53
CA ARG A 521 -30.10 -7.09 44.44
C ARG A 521 -30.68 -7.10 43.02
N ILE A 522 -31.85 -7.68 42.92
CA ILE A 522 -32.81 -7.42 41.84
C ILE A 522 -33.04 -5.89 41.81
N PRO A 523 -32.90 -5.19 40.67
CA PRO A 523 -33.13 -3.75 40.63
C PRO A 523 -34.61 -3.45 40.87
N LYS A 524 -34.88 -2.57 41.85
CA LYS A 524 -36.19 -1.96 42.04
C LYS A 524 -36.55 -1.17 40.77
N LYS A 525 -37.73 -1.43 40.20
CA LYS A 525 -38.31 -0.69 39.07
C LYS A 525 -38.28 0.82 39.34
N GLY A 526 -37.66 1.59 38.44
CA GLY A 526 -37.89 3.04 38.34
C GLY A 526 -36.69 3.95 38.08
N PHE A 527 -35.43 3.46 38.05
CA PHE A 527 -34.27 4.31 37.81
C PHE A 527 -33.36 3.77 36.69
N VAL A 528 -32.85 4.67 35.85
CA VAL A 528 -31.80 4.38 34.87
C VAL A 528 -30.46 4.70 35.52
N GLU A 529 -29.59 3.70 35.68
CA GLU A 529 -28.23 3.92 36.16
C GLU A 529 -27.37 4.43 34.99
N VAL A 530 -26.93 5.69 35.07
CA VAL A 530 -26.01 6.29 34.10
C VAL A 530 -24.73 6.68 34.84
N THR A 531 -23.61 6.07 34.45
CA THR A 531 -22.31 6.28 35.12
C THR A 531 -21.41 7.26 34.34
N GLU A 532 -20.58 8.05 35.02
CA GLU A 532 -19.58 8.89 34.34
C GLU A 532 -18.48 7.97 33.80
N LEU A 533 -18.13 8.04 32.51
CA LEU A 533 -17.00 7.30 31.97
C LEU A 533 -15.71 8.04 32.36
N THR A 534 -14.92 7.45 33.25
CA THR A 534 -13.65 7.98 33.74
C THR A 534 -12.53 6.98 33.45
N ASP A 535 -11.29 7.43 33.51
CA ASP A 535 -10.05 6.63 33.51
C ASP A 535 -10.17 5.31 34.31
N ILE A 536 -10.72 5.36 35.53
CA ILE A 536 -10.85 4.22 36.45
C ILE A 536 -11.82 3.14 35.92
N ASN A 537 -12.97 3.54 35.38
CA ASN A 537 -14.00 2.60 34.92
C ASN A 537 -13.97 2.34 33.39
N TYR A 538 -13.08 3.03 32.68
CA TYR A 538 -12.89 2.89 31.24
C TYR A 538 -12.60 1.45 30.82
N ASN A 539 -11.70 0.79 31.54
CA ASN A 539 -11.30 -0.56 31.23
C ASN A 539 -12.44 -1.56 31.44
N SER A 540 -13.26 -1.40 32.48
CA SER A 540 -14.39 -2.31 32.74
C SER A 540 -15.60 -2.02 31.84
N ASN A 541 -15.85 -0.75 31.53
CA ASN A 541 -17.06 -0.32 30.83
C ASN A 541 -16.88 -0.18 29.32
N LEU A 542 -15.65 -0.32 28.80
CA LEU A 542 -15.37 -0.30 27.37
C LEU A 542 -14.35 -1.37 26.96
N VAL A 543 -13.11 -1.30 27.43
CA VAL A 543 -12.01 -2.12 26.87
C VAL A 543 -12.19 -3.62 27.11
N ARG A 544 -12.63 -4.02 28.30
CA ARG A 544 -12.86 -5.41 28.72
C ARG A 544 -14.35 -5.74 28.85
N LEU A 545 -15.20 -5.00 28.14
CA LEU A 545 -16.64 -5.25 28.16
C LEU A 545 -16.95 -6.64 27.57
N ARG A 546 -17.86 -7.38 28.20
CA ARG A 546 -18.21 -8.76 27.80
C ARG A 546 -18.65 -8.81 26.32
N PRO A 547 -18.29 -9.87 25.56
CA PRO A 547 -18.73 -10.01 24.17
C PRO A 547 -20.26 -9.96 24.06
N GLY A 548 -20.78 -9.15 23.13
CA GLY A 548 -22.21 -8.93 22.95
C GLY A 548 -22.80 -7.78 23.78
N HIS A 549 -22.04 -7.21 24.72
CA HIS A 549 -22.42 -6.00 25.43
C HIS A 549 -21.90 -4.75 24.71
N MET A 550 -22.59 -3.62 24.91
CA MET A 550 -22.26 -2.34 24.29
C MET A 550 -22.53 -1.20 25.27
N ASN A 551 -21.67 -0.19 25.27
CA ASN A 551 -21.81 0.98 26.14
C ASN A 551 -22.30 2.18 25.33
N VAL A 552 -23.45 2.73 25.70
CA VAL A 552 -24.07 3.90 25.08
C VAL A 552 -23.73 5.12 25.92
N VAL A 553 -22.90 6.00 25.35
CA VAL A 553 -22.26 7.12 26.02
C VAL A 553 -22.85 8.43 25.53
N LEU A 554 -23.48 9.20 26.43
CA LEU A 554 -23.94 10.56 26.19
C LEU A 554 -22.81 11.56 26.39
N ILE A 555 -22.62 12.46 25.43
CA ILE A 555 -21.63 13.55 25.53
C ILE A 555 -22.29 14.79 26.10
N LEU A 556 -21.76 15.31 27.20
CA LEU A 556 -22.30 16.48 27.91
C LEU A 556 -21.24 17.47 28.34
N SER A 557 -21.65 18.72 28.54
CA SER A 557 -20.85 19.78 29.16
C SER A 557 -21.36 20.08 30.57
N ASN A 558 -20.52 20.62 31.45
CA ASN A 558 -20.89 20.88 32.85
C ASN A 558 -22.13 21.79 32.97
N SER A 559 -22.33 22.71 32.04
CA SER A 559 -23.47 23.64 32.00
C SER A 559 -24.81 22.97 31.61
N THR A 560 -24.77 21.82 30.94
CA THR A 560 -25.96 21.13 30.39
C THR A 560 -26.25 19.76 31.02
N LYS A 561 -25.41 19.35 31.99
CA LYS A 561 -25.40 18.02 32.62
C LYS A 561 -26.78 17.57 33.13
N THR A 562 -27.44 18.37 33.97
CA THR A 562 -28.71 17.97 34.62
C THR A 562 -29.87 17.83 33.63
N ALA A 563 -30.00 18.77 32.68
CA ALA A 563 -31.08 18.78 31.71
C ALA A 563 -30.96 17.66 30.66
N LEU A 564 -29.74 17.40 30.16
CA LEU A 564 -29.51 16.36 29.16
C LEU A 564 -29.53 14.96 29.74
N LEU A 565 -29.01 14.74 30.95
CA LEU A 565 -29.06 13.43 31.60
C LEU A 565 -30.50 13.00 31.89
N GLN A 566 -31.35 13.90 32.39
CA GLN A 566 -32.76 13.60 32.63
C GLN A 566 -33.48 13.22 31.34
N LYS A 567 -33.24 13.96 30.25
CA LYS A 567 -33.85 13.65 28.95
C LYS A 567 -33.30 12.35 28.35
N PHE A 568 -32.00 12.12 28.44
CA PHE A 568 -31.36 10.90 27.97
C PHE A 568 -31.92 9.68 28.70
N ALA A 569 -32.00 9.73 30.03
CA ALA A 569 -32.59 8.67 30.85
C ALA A 569 -34.04 8.34 30.44
N LEU A 570 -34.85 9.36 30.11
CA LEU A 570 -36.23 9.14 29.61
C LEU A 570 -36.25 8.45 28.25
N GLU A 571 -35.38 8.84 27.31
CA GLU A 571 -35.32 8.25 25.96
C GLU A 571 -34.77 6.82 25.96
N VAL A 572 -33.84 6.50 26.88
CA VAL A 572 -33.25 5.15 26.96
C VAL A 572 -33.97 4.21 27.93
N TYR A 573 -34.95 4.71 28.69
CA TYR A 573 -35.66 3.96 29.73
C TYR A 573 -36.26 2.64 29.24
N THR A 574 -36.85 2.63 28.04
CA THR A 574 -37.44 1.43 27.43
C THR A 574 -36.39 0.37 27.08
N PHE A 575 -35.12 0.74 26.97
CA PHE A 575 -34.00 -0.14 26.61
C PHE A 575 -33.20 -0.65 27.82
N THR A 576 -33.47 -0.15 29.04
CA THR A 576 -32.78 -0.62 30.27
C THR A 576 -33.15 -2.04 30.68
N GLY A 577 -34.15 -2.65 30.03
CA GLY A 577 -34.48 -4.06 30.20
C GLY A 577 -33.48 -5.01 29.55
N SER A 578 -32.62 -4.51 28.66
CA SER A 578 -31.58 -5.32 28.02
C SER A 578 -30.34 -5.40 28.91
N SER A 579 -29.93 -6.62 29.28
CA SER A 579 -28.69 -6.85 30.05
C SER A 579 -27.40 -6.59 29.24
N SER A 580 -27.52 -6.40 27.92
CA SER A 580 -26.39 -6.16 27.02
C SER A 580 -26.03 -4.68 26.85
N LEU A 581 -26.89 -3.75 27.25
CA LEU A 581 -26.65 -2.32 27.11
C LEU A 581 -26.27 -1.68 28.44
N HIS A 582 -25.16 -0.94 28.43
CA HIS A 582 -24.72 -0.11 29.55
C HIS A 582 -24.86 1.35 29.15
N PHE A 583 -25.21 2.22 30.10
CA PHE A 583 -25.40 3.65 29.83
C PHE A 583 -24.39 4.47 30.63
N SER A 584 -23.62 5.29 29.92
CA SER A 584 -22.63 6.16 30.52
C SER A 584 -22.75 7.59 30.00
N PHE A 585 -22.07 8.54 30.64
CA PHE A 585 -21.87 9.87 30.09
C PHE A 585 -20.41 10.27 30.12
N LEU A 586 -20.00 11.10 29.17
CA LEU A 586 -18.65 11.64 29.06
C LEU A 586 -18.71 13.16 29.18
N SER A 587 -17.87 13.72 30.06
CA SER A 587 -17.73 15.17 30.18
C SER A 587 -16.79 15.72 29.11
N LEU A 588 -17.30 16.58 28.24
CA LEU A 588 -16.53 17.28 27.22
C LEU A 588 -15.41 18.13 27.82
N ASP A 589 -15.65 18.74 28.96
CA ASP A 589 -14.69 19.63 29.61
C ASP A 589 -13.43 18.87 30.06
N LYS A 590 -13.53 17.54 30.23
CA LYS A 590 -12.41 16.67 30.65
C LYS A 590 -11.80 15.87 29.52
N HIS A 591 -12.63 15.33 28.62
CA HIS A 591 -12.21 14.29 27.66
C HIS A 591 -12.51 14.68 26.22
N ARG A 592 -12.28 15.95 25.88
CA ARG A 592 -12.50 16.48 24.53
C ARG A 592 -11.60 15.84 23.50
N GLU A 593 -10.31 15.75 23.79
CA GLU A 593 -9.31 15.19 22.87
C GLU A 593 -9.60 13.72 22.54
N TRP A 594 -10.03 12.95 23.55
CA TRP A 594 -10.47 11.56 23.40
C TRP A 594 -11.63 11.44 22.40
N LEU A 595 -12.62 12.34 22.51
CA LEU A 595 -13.77 12.35 21.60
C LEU A 595 -13.38 12.75 20.18
N GLU A 596 -12.53 13.78 20.04
CA GLU A 596 -12.08 14.26 18.74
C GLU A 596 -11.30 13.17 17.98
N TYR A 597 -10.40 12.45 18.67
CA TYR A 597 -9.70 11.29 18.11
C TYR A 597 -10.67 10.22 17.58
N LEU A 598 -11.71 9.87 18.34
CA LEU A 598 -12.69 8.88 17.86
C LEU A 598 -13.47 9.38 16.65
N LEU A 599 -13.87 10.65 16.63
CA LEU A 599 -14.66 11.22 15.55
C LEU A 599 -13.88 11.39 14.23
N GLU A 600 -12.54 11.39 14.24
CA GLU A 600 -11.72 11.32 13.02
C GLU A 600 -12.05 10.08 12.17
N PHE A 601 -12.30 8.93 12.82
CA PHE A 601 -12.65 7.69 12.13
C PHE A 601 -14.08 7.68 11.56
N ALA A 602 -14.91 8.66 11.95
CA ALA A 602 -16.26 8.85 11.40
C ALA A 602 -16.32 9.87 10.26
N GLN A 603 -15.19 10.45 9.85
CA GLN A 603 -15.09 11.33 8.68
C GLN A 603 -14.74 10.48 7.44
N ASP A 604 -15.74 10.11 6.64
CA ASP A 604 -15.52 9.41 5.37
C ASP A 604 -14.86 10.32 4.33
N ALA A 605 -14.07 9.69 3.46
CA ALA A 605 -13.23 10.27 2.41
C ALA A 605 -13.99 11.22 1.45
N ALA A 606 -13.67 12.51 1.52
CA ALA A 606 -13.83 13.50 0.45
C ALA A 606 -12.59 14.40 0.46
N PRO A 607 -12.12 14.90 -0.70
CA PRO A 607 -10.87 15.65 -0.80
C PRO A 607 -10.94 16.90 0.07
N ILE A 608 -9.94 17.09 0.91
CA ILE A 608 -9.77 18.27 1.76
C ILE A 608 -9.67 19.49 0.82
N PRO A 609 -10.61 20.45 0.81
CA PRO A 609 -10.24 21.79 0.41
C PRO A 609 -9.34 22.32 1.51
N ASN A 610 -8.13 22.72 1.15
CA ASN A 610 -7.17 23.38 2.02
C ASN A 610 -7.82 24.57 2.75
N GLN A 611 -8.37 24.31 3.93
CA GLN A 611 -8.77 25.33 4.88
C GLN A 611 -8.60 24.74 6.27
N TYR A 612 -7.44 25.02 6.86
CA TYR A 612 -7.33 25.10 8.31
C TYR A 612 -8.25 26.24 8.76
N ASP A 613 -9.54 25.95 8.86
CA ASP A 613 -10.47 26.84 9.52
C ASP A 613 -10.13 26.82 11.01
N LYS A 614 -9.68 27.97 11.51
CA LYS A 614 -9.52 28.31 12.93
C LYS A 614 -10.80 28.09 13.78
N HIS A 615 -11.89 27.60 13.18
CA HIS A 615 -13.13 27.20 13.84
C HIS A 615 -13.21 25.72 14.27
N PHE A 616 -12.20 24.87 13.99
CA PHE A 616 -12.25 23.46 14.42
C PHE A 616 -12.32 23.30 15.95
N LEU A 617 -11.71 24.23 16.70
CA LEU A 617 -11.73 24.29 18.17
C LEU A 617 -13.08 24.76 18.77
N GLU A 618 -14.07 25.17 17.97
CA GLU A 618 -15.35 25.71 18.46
C GLU A 618 -16.58 24.83 18.23
N ARG A 619 -16.42 23.59 17.74
CA ARG A 619 -17.58 22.68 17.55
C ARG A 619 -18.13 22.18 18.88
N ASP A 620 -19.37 22.56 19.19
CA ASP A 620 -20.12 22.04 20.36
C ASP A 620 -20.62 20.61 20.09
N TYR A 621 -19.96 19.62 20.69
CA TYR A 621 -20.37 18.20 20.65
C TYR A 621 -21.42 17.84 21.72
N THR A 622 -21.91 18.81 22.49
CA THR A 622 -22.89 18.57 23.55
C THR A 622 -24.17 17.95 22.96
N GLY A 623 -24.59 16.80 23.48
CA GLY A 623 -25.80 16.08 23.05
C GLY A 623 -25.58 15.01 21.98
N TYR A 624 -24.32 14.74 21.60
CA TYR A 624 -23.97 13.59 20.79
C TYR A 624 -24.07 12.31 21.62
N VAL A 625 -24.42 11.18 20.98
CA VAL A 625 -24.46 9.86 21.63
C VAL A 625 -23.62 8.87 20.83
N LEU A 626 -22.77 8.13 21.53
CA LEU A 626 -21.90 7.10 20.95
C LEU A 626 -22.32 5.73 21.48
N ALA A 627 -22.48 4.74 20.60
CA ALA A 627 -22.60 3.35 21.01
C ALA A 627 -21.28 2.64 20.75
N LEU A 628 -20.59 2.23 21.81
CA LEU A 628 -19.21 1.74 21.79
C LEU A 628 -19.16 0.23 22.00
N ASN A 629 -18.60 -0.51 21.05
CA ASN A 629 -18.42 -1.96 21.13
C ASN A 629 -16.96 -2.32 21.43
N GLY A 630 -16.66 -2.54 22.72
CA GLY A 630 -15.32 -2.86 23.20
C GLY A 630 -14.64 -4.02 22.47
N HIS A 631 -15.35 -5.14 22.33
CA HIS A 631 -14.82 -6.39 21.79
C HIS A 631 -14.58 -6.35 20.29
N LYS A 632 -15.52 -5.81 19.51
CA LYS A 632 -15.41 -5.72 18.04
C LYS A 632 -14.73 -4.42 17.57
N LYS A 633 -14.34 -3.54 18.49
CA LYS A 633 -13.62 -2.27 18.25
C LYS A 633 -14.26 -1.41 17.17
N TYR A 634 -15.54 -1.12 17.34
CA TYR A 634 -16.24 -0.13 16.51
C TYR A 634 -17.17 0.72 17.37
N PHE A 635 -17.59 1.86 16.81
CA PHE A 635 -18.65 2.67 17.39
C PHE A 635 -19.70 3.09 16.35
N CYS A 636 -20.91 3.38 16.83
CA CYS A 636 -21.97 4.03 16.06
C CYS A 636 -22.18 5.43 16.63
N LEU A 637 -22.48 6.40 15.75
CA LEU A 637 -22.61 7.81 16.12
C LEU A 637 -24.04 8.33 15.89
N PHE A 638 -24.62 8.94 16.92
CA PHE A 638 -25.83 9.75 16.84
C PHE A 638 -25.48 11.23 16.91
N LYS A 639 -25.99 12.01 15.94
CA LYS A 639 -25.83 13.46 15.89
C LYS A 639 -27.17 14.15 16.23
N PRO A 640 -27.20 15.09 17.18
CA PRO A 640 -28.41 15.82 17.53
C PRO A 640 -28.88 16.70 16.36
N HIS A 641 -30.20 16.75 16.12
CA HIS A 641 -30.77 17.57 15.05
C HIS A 641 -30.63 19.06 15.39
N ARG A 642 -30.09 19.87 14.47
CA ARG A 642 -30.00 21.33 14.64
C ARG A 642 -31.39 21.91 14.39
N SER A 643 -31.91 22.70 15.32
CA SER A 643 -33.19 23.39 15.16
C SER A 643 -33.07 24.43 14.04
N GLY A 644 -33.55 24.07 12.85
CA GLY A 644 -33.48 24.90 11.63
C GLY A 644 -34.04 24.20 10.38
N ASP A 645 -34.01 22.87 10.31
CA ASP A 645 -34.63 22.10 9.22
C ASP A 645 -36.01 21.57 9.64
N GLU A 646 -37.05 22.37 9.44
CA GLU A 646 -38.41 21.84 9.25
C GLU A 646 -38.68 21.72 7.75
N GLY A 647 -38.60 20.49 7.22
CA GLY A 647 -39.10 20.15 5.88
C GLY A 647 -38.35 19.02 5.20
N GLY A 648 -38.73 17.76 5.46
CA GLY A 648 -38.26 16.62 4.66
C GLY A 648 -38.54 15.25 5.28
N SER A 649 -39.45 14.50 4.66
CA SER A 649 -39.72 13.08 4.90
C SER A 649 -38.51 12.17 4.54
N PRO A 650 -38.46 10.92 5.00
CA PRO A 650 -37.20 10.21 5.22
C PRO A 650 -36.89 9.17 4.14
N GLU A 651 -36.28 9.53 3.02
CA GLU A 651 -35.61 8.59 2.12
C GLU A 651 -34.36 9.23 1.48
N ASP A 652 -33.29 8.44 1.35
CA ASP A 652 -32.03 8.67 0.63
C ASP A 652 -31.07 9.78 1.12
N TYR A 653 -30.03 9.37 1.84
CA TYR A 653 -28.79 10.14 1.97
C TYR A 653 -27.71 9.55 1.05
N ASN A 654 -27.69 10.04 -0.18
CA ASN A 654 -26.51 10.07 -1.03
C ASN A 654 -26.33 11.50 -1.55
N SER A 655 -25.22 12.13 -1.15
CA SER A 655 -24.59 13.33 -1.73
C SER A 655 -25.41 14.63 -1.84
N SER A 656 -24.95 15.70 -1.18
CA SER A 656 -24.70 16.99 -1.87
C SER A 656 -24.06 18.06 -0.97
N LEU A 657 -23.34 18.94 -1.66
CA LEU A 657 -22.43 20.00 -1.24
C LEU A 657 -23.13 21.30 -0.79
N HIS A 658 -22.40 22.07 0.02
CA HIS A 658 -22.40 23.54 0.20
C HIS A 658 -23.74 24.31 0.28
N ALA A 659 -23.97 24.90 1.47
CA ALA A 659 -24.56 26.23 1.59
C ALA A 659 -23.91 26.97 2.79
N GLU A 660 -23.13 28.02 2.49
CA GLU A 660 -22.69 29.00 3.48
C GLU A 660 -23.87 29.88 3.90
N ALA A 661 -24.09 30.02 5.20
CA ALA A 661 -24.92 31.09 5.77
C ALA A 661 -24.18 31.75 6.93
N ARG A 662 -23.70 32.97 6.66
CA ARG A 662 -23.24 33.95 7.67
C ARG A 662 -24.34 34.23 8.70
N GLY A 663 -23.98 34.23 9.97
CA GLY A 663 -24.48 35.25 10.91
C GLY A 663 -25.08 34.77 12.24
N LYS A 664 -24.55 35.38 13.30
CA LYS A 664 -25.09 35.63 14.65
C LYS A 664 -24.89 34.56 15.73
N SER A 665 -23.98 34.91 16.64
CA SER A 665 -23.92 34.46 18.03
C SER A 665 -25.28 34.62 18.72
N CYS A 666 -25.87 33.51 19.13
CA CYS A 666 -27.05 33.50 20.00
C CYS A 666 -26.77 32.56 21.17
N SER A 667 -26.61 33.12 22.36
CA SER A 667 -26.45 32.37 23.60
C SER A 667 -27.60 31.36 23.76
N PRO A 668 -27.35 30.09 24.12
CA PRO A 668 -28.40 29.09 24.11
C PRO A 668 -29.34 29.29 25.30
N GLY A 669 -30.55 29.78 25.03
CA GLY A 669 -31.64 29.74 25.99
C GLY A 669 -32.08 28.29 26.30
N PRO A 670 -32.66 28.03 27.48
CA PRO A 670 -32.99 26.69 27.98
C PRO A 670 -34.02 25.90 27.14
N ARG A 671 -34.59 26.49 26.08
CA ARG A 671 -35.50 25.82 25.13
C ARG A 671 -34.77 25.02 24.04
N SER A 672 -33.52 25.38 23.68
CA SER A 672 -32.72 24.70 22.64
C SER A 672 -32.16 23.33 23.07
N ILE A 673 -31.89 23.14 24.35
CA ILE A 673 -31.33 21.88 24.89
C ILE A 673 -32.37 20.74 24.84
N LYS A 674 -33.68 21.08 24.91
CA LYS A 674 -34.78 20.11 24.93
C LYS A 674 -35.01 19.42 23.58
N THR A 675 -34.45 19.89 22.47
CA THR A 675 -34.63 19.27 21.14
C THR A 675 -33.44 18.40 20.71
N LYS A 676 -32.26 18.53 21.35
CA LYS A 676 -31.02 17.84 20.94
C LYS A 676 -31.15 16.29 20.90
N LEU A 677 -31.85 15.67 21.85
CA LEU A 677 -32.02 14.21 21.91
C LEU A 677 -33.34 13.72 21.31
N HIS A 678 -33.97 14.48 20.42
CA HIS A 678 -35.18 14.04 19.73
C HIS A 678 -34.85 12.92 18.72
N LYS A 679 -35.68 11.88 18.63
CA LYS A 679 -35.46 10.63 17.82
C LYS A 679 -34.32 9.72 18.31
N LEU A 680 -33.77 9.93 19.50
CA LEU A 680 -32.76 9.03 20.06
C LEU A 680 -33.31 7.62 20.26
N SER A 681 -34.54 7.49 20.74
CA SER A 681 -35.27 6.21 20.88
C SER A 681 -35.34 5.43 19.56
N PHE A 682 -35.67 6.08 18.44
CA PHE A 682 -35.67 5.44 17.11
C PHE A 682 -34.26 5.03 16.65
N TRP A 683 -33.24 5.84 16.94
CA TRP A 683 -31.86 5.47 16.65
C TRP A 683 -31.40 4.25 17.48
N MET A 684 -31.86 4.14 18.74
CA MET A 684 -31.61 2.99 19.61
C MET A 684 -32.27 1.70 19.11
N GLU A 685 -33.46 1.78 18.51
CA GLU A 685 -34.11 0.64 17.85
C GLU A 685 -33.26 0.14 16.67
N ARG A 686 -32.84 1.05 15.78
CA ARG A 686 -31.95 0.73 14.65
C ARG A 686 -30.58 0.19 15.07
N LEU A 687 -30.08 0.66 16.21
CA LEU A 687 -28.84 0.16 16.81
C LEU A 687 -28.98 -1.33 17.19
N LEU A 688 -30.11 -1.71 17.78
CA LEU A 688 -30.41 -3.10 18.17
C LEU A 688 -30.70 -4.01 16.97
N GLU A 689 -31.34 -3.47 15.92
CA GLU A 689 -31.51 -4.16 14.63
C GLU A 689 -30.18 -4.36 13.88
N GLY A 690 -29.16 -3.56 14.21
CA GLY A 690 -27.85 -3.61 13.58
C GLY A 690 -27.75 -2.89 12.23
N SER A 691 -28.70 -1.99 11.91
CA SER A 691 -28.81 -1.27 10.63
C SER A 691 -28.04 0.06 10.57
N LEU A 692 -27.28 0.39 11.62
CA LEU A 692 -26.47 1.61 11.70
C LEU A 692 -25.06 1.44 11.11
N GLN A 693 -24.51 2.52 10.58
CA GLN A 693 -23.11 2.59 10.15
C GLN A 693 -22.18 2.36 11.33
N ARG A 694 -21.18 1.49 11.13
CA ARG A 694 -20.19 1.11 12.14
C ARG A 694 -18.83 1.68 11.74
N PHE A 695 -18.25 2.49 12.61
CA PHE A 695 -16.92 3.06 12.43
C PHE A 695 -15.91 2.21 13.21
N TYR A 696 -15.05 1.49 12.49
CA TYR A 696 -14.06 0.60 13.08
C TYR A 696 -12.80 1.37 13.46
N ILE A 697 -12.25 1.05 14.63
CA ILE A 697 -11.03 1.67 15.15
C ILE A 697 -9.96 0.62 15.47
N PRO A 698 -8.67 0.93 15.28
CA PRO A 698 -7.58 -0.02 15.54
C PRO A 698 -7.40 -0.30 17.06
N SER A 699 -7.55 0.74 17.87
CA SER A 699 -7.42 0.70 19.33
C SER A 699 -8.29 1.79 19.98
N TRP A 700 -8.74 1.53 21.21
CA TRP A 700 -9.43 2.50 22.05
C TRP A 700 -8.40 3.49 22.64
N PRO A 701 -8.56 4.82 22.46
CA PRO A 701 -7.65 5.81 23.06
C PRO A 701 -7.70 5.78 24.59
N ALA A 702 -6.65 6.18 25.30
CA ALA A 702 -6.68 6.28 26.76
C ALA A 702 -7.54 7.49 27.21
N LEU A 703 -8.31 7.32 28.28
CA LEU A 703 -8.92 8.45 29.02
C LEU A 703 -7.91 8.85 30.09
N ASP A 704 -6.92 9.65 29.75
CA ASP A 704 -5.95 10.23 30.70
C ASP A 704 -6.38 11.65 31.12
#